data_AF-A0A3M8TQR6-F1
#
_entry.id   AF-A0A3M8TQR6-F1
#
_cell.length_a   1.000
_cell.length_b   1.000
_cell.length_c   1.000
_cell.angle_alpha   90.00
_cell.angle_beta   90.00
_cell.angle_gamma   90.00
#
_symmetry.space_group_name_H-M   'P 1'
#
loop_
_entity.id
_entity.type
_entity.pdbx_description
1 polymer ?
#
loop_
_entity_poly.entity_id
_entity_poly.type
_entity_poly.pdbx_seq_one_letter_code
_entity_poly.pdbx_strand_id
1 'polypeptide(L)'
;MQAHVQHRGDASLKDRLTLVLLTHNRPDFLRRALCYYRNYPASILVLDSSLKADDEIARDYPDVDYRHLPQFSYTALLEKLAFGVKQVVTPFMLFIAVDDFLLHDSITRSVEFLEQHSDYGLCHGYGMMYVPGGAQVEYYKRDNRVQEDYCSQDPEQRLLEFMGQFLPPFYAVTRTDLLQQWYELLPLGTSFEWQEIGHAFYLLANAKARILPIPFAVREGNYGGSEHGTNVLTVLALQDEKSRQGREVFAEFLASIPTELSSRGAAAVKQIALESFKSMADGLLTGRALQACPIVRSEWQRPMYEPKRIFGEQQFVELPFYNKAFFDLLTEIEFHIHAMPAGRHQLTELESILQRQWRLLQARASDDTTALRTRLWEALVINPFNRTVVERLLMQLEQDDQAQAEAEQLRDWLCRLDSLPGFDNEVLLSSMSSGRLLNWLKAREPGDELVRQAAKRLDKHHGGPSFGILLLDLEADIVKLQATFDSLMNGYSRAFKVVVLTTGELPSVTKPQQTVHFIKVTEQDHVQRMNEAARQLGTDWIMLAESGDQFTAGGLMRAGLELLGVEGVRAVAMDELQEQANGLLGDVMRPGINLDMLQSVPGLMARHWLVRRDLWLEAGGFDARYPQALEFDLLLRLIGKGGMAGLAHLAEPLLLCSAPDNSRHDQERAVLVQHVAQRGYAVSVGSVRPGTLAVDYRHEARPMVSIIVHCQDNFTALQACLLSLLQRTRYQQHEILVADNASQSPELCDWLASLQVGGSRLRVVRSERALAPVAMLNLAIQQAQGEYLVLLDSELEVLNANWLEGMLNHAQRPEVGVVGGKLLNPEGRVVEAGLVLAGQAGVRAAFVGESRDAPGYMQRLQVEHGVSAVSGCIMLRAELLHAVGGLEEQSPNLRAAHVDLCLQAVAAGLLIVWTPQAQAVRHVLVGDDAMACPHMRERWAHALAQDTCYNANHSLDGKLFSLDLEGRVDWQALIA
;
A
#
# COMPACT_ATOMS: atom_id res chain seq x y z
N MET A 1 66.21 45.71 6.72
CA MET A 1 65.80 44.46 7.38
C MET A 1 64.29 44.37 7.28
N GLN A 2 63.80 43.79 6.18
CA GLN A 2 62.43 43.35 6.01
C GLN A 2 62.40 41.86 6.39
N ALA A 3 61.55 41.49 7.34
CA ALA A 3 61.22 40.10 7.60
C ALA A 3 59.82 39.85 7.04
N HIS A 4 59.76 38.98 6.03
CA HIS A 4 58.55 38.48 5.41
C HIS A 4 57.65 37.79 6.45
N VAL A 5 56.46 38.35 6.67
CA VAL A 5 55.30 37.58 7.13
C VAL A 5 54.63 37.05 5.86
N GLN A 6 54.79 35.75 5.58
CA GLN A 6 54.02 35.06 4.56
C GLN A 6 52.57 34.94 5.02
N HIS A 7 51.64 35.48 4.23
CA HIS A 7 50.21 35.20 4.35
C HIS A 7 49.96 33.70 4.15
N ARG A 8 49.38 33.02 5.14
CA ARG A 8 48.74 31.68 4.99
C ARG A 8 47.38 31.84 4.29
N GLY A 9 47.38 32.26 3.02
CA GLY A 9 46.17 32.58 2.25
C GLY A 9 45.85 31.66 1.07
N ASP A 10 46.65 30.63 0.80
CA ASP A 10 46.63 29.93 -0.51
C ASP A 10 46.19 28.44 -0.46
N ALA A 11 45.62 27.95 0.64
CA ALA A 11 45.05 26.60 0.68
C ALA A 11 43.59 26.61 0.21
N SER A 12 43.25 25.80 -0.79
CA SER A 12 41.87 25.63 -1.26
C SER A 12 40.97 25.17 -0.13
N LEU A 13 39.68 25.53 -0.13
CA LEU A 13 38.71 25.00 0.84
C LEU A 13 38.68 23.45 0.82
N LYS A 14 39.03 22.84 -0.33
CA LYS A 14 39.17 21.39 -0.52
C LYS A 14 40.20 20.76 0.43
N ASP A 15 41.27 21.49 0.75
CA ASP A 15 42.33 21.04 1.67
C ASP A 15 41.97 21.28 3.14
N ARG A 16 40.90 22.05 3.40
CA ARG A 16 40.52 22.53 4.73
C ARG A 16 39.28 21.85 5.29
N LEU A 17 38.38 21.38 4.42
CA LEU A 17 37.06 20.88 4.79
C LEU A 17 36.73 19.56 4.07
N THR A 18 36.21 18.59 4.82
CA THR A 18 35.58 17.38 4.27
C THR A 18 34.10 17.30 4.63
N LEU A 19 33.25 17.14 3.62
CA LEU A 19 31.84 16.79 3.74
C LEU A 19 31.71 15.27 3.83
N VAL A 20 31.16 14.74 4.91
CA VAL A 20 30.96 13.30 5.10
C VAL A 20 29.48 12.95 4.91
N LEU A 21 29.14 12.47 3.72
CA LEU A 21 27.77 12.09 3.35
C LEU A 21 27.45 10.67 3.82
N LEU A 22 26.30 10.53 4.47
CA LEU A 22 25.82 9.26 5.04
C LEU A 22 24.64 8.73 4.23
N THR A 23 24.74 7.51 3.69
CA THR A 23 23.60 6.86 3.02
C THR A 23 23.45 5.39 3.42
N HIS A 24 22.23 4.87 3.26
CA HIS A 24 21.87 3.46 3.38
C HIS A 24 20.57 3.19 2.62
N ASN A 25 20.64 2.41 1.54
CA ASN A 25 19.53 2.09 0.64
C ASN A 25 18.76 3.32 0.11
N ARG A 26 19.46 4.43 -0.13
CA ARG A 26 18.90 5.71 -0.60
C ARG A 26 19.69 6.28 -1.80
N PRO A 27 19.72 5.59 -2.95
CA PRO A 27 20.51 6.02 -4.11
C PRO A 27 20.04 7.36 -4.70
N ASP A 28 18.73 7.59 -4.81
CA ASP A 28 18.20 8.82 -5.42
C ASP A 28 18.51 10.08 -4.59
N PHE A 29 18.41 9.97 -3.25
CA PHE A 29 18.84 11.02 -2.34
C PHE A 29 20.33 11.31 -2.47
N LEU A 30 21.17 10.26 -2.53
CA LEU A 30 22.62 10.43 -2.68
C LEU A 30 22.96 11.16 -4.00
N ARG A 31 22.36 10.76 -5.13
CA ARG A 31 22.58 11.43 -6.43
C ARG A 31 22.15 12.89 -6.40
N ARG A 32 21.01 13.21 -5.76
CA ARG A 32 20.56 14.60 -5.57
C ARG A 32 21.53 15.40 -4.71
N ALA A 33 21.99 14.84 -3.60
CA ALA A 33 22.96 15.48 -2.71
C ALA A 33 24.28 15.75 -3.43
N LEU A 34 24.84 14.76 -4.14
CA LEU A 34 26.08 14.94 -4.91
C LEU A 34 25.92 15.99 -6.01
N CYS A 35 24.76 16.02 -6.68
CA CYS A 35 24.49 17.05 -7.69
C CYS A 35 24.45 18.46 -7.09
N TYR A 36 23.86 18.62 -5.90
CA TYR A 36 23.83 19.90 -5.19
C TYR A 36 25.23 20.34 -4.75
N TYR A 37 26.05 19.44 -4.18
CA TYR A 37 27.40 19.76 -3.70
C TYR A 37 28.49 19.74 -4.78
N ARG A 38 28.20 19.35 -6.04
CA ARG A 38 29.22 19.15 -7.10
C ARG A 38 30.12 20.35 -7.37
N ASN A 39 29.60 21.56 -7.16
CA ASN A 39 30.30 22.82 -7.40
C ASN A 39 30.86 23.44 -6.10
N TYR A 40 30.66 22.80 -4.95
CA TYR A 40 31.19 23.29 -3.68
C TYR A 40 32.65 22.83 -3.51
N PRO A 41 33.61 23.74 -3.29
CA PRO A 41 35.03 23.42 -3.32
C PRO A 41 35.51 22.76 -2.01
N ALA A 42 34.91 21.64 -1.61
CA ALA A 42 35.30 20.85 -0.44
C ALA A 42 35.66 19.41 -0.85
N SER A 43 36.38 18.70 0.02
CA SER A 43 36.54 17.24 -0.15
C SER A 43 35.21 16.55 0.21
N ILE A 44 34.79 15.56 -0.57
CA ILE A 44 33.53 14.83 -0.34
C ILE A 44 33.85 13.36 -0.11
N LEU A 45 33.46 12.85 1.05
CA LEU A 45 33.54 11.44 1.43
C LEU A 45 32.13 10.87 1.56
N VAL A 46 31.80 9.85 0.78
CA VAL A 46 30.51 9.15 0.87
C VAL A 46 30.70 7.82 1.60
N LEU A 47 29.94 7.62 2.66
CA LEU A 47 29.87 6.36 3.41
C LEU A 47 28.57 5.65 3.10
N ASP A 48 28.62 4.74 2.14
CA ASP A 48 27.46 4.02 1.64
C ASP A 48 27.38 2.62 2.25
N SER A 49 26.44 2.40 3.16
CA SER A 49 26.18 1.07 3.72
C SER A 49 24.99 0.35 3.10
N SER A 50 24.60 0.72 1.89
CA SER A 50 23.55 0.05 1.11
C SER A 50 23.95 -1.39 0.78
N LEU A 51 22.94 -2.25 0.58
CA LEU A 51 23.16 -3.66 0.25
C LEU A 51 23.87 -3.84 -1.11
N LYS A 52 23.68 -2.90 -2.03
CA LYS A 52 24.30 -2.86 -3.35
C LYS A 52 25.08 -1.57 -3.51
N ALA A 53 26.26 -1.64 -4.11
CA ALA A 53 27.01 -0.46 -4.53
C ALA A 53 26.30 0.25 -5.68
N ASP A 54 26.54 1.54 -5.83
CA ASP A 54 26.14 2.32 -7.00
C ASP A 54 27.37 2.63 -7.86
N ASP A 55 27.66 1.75 -8.82
CA ASP A 55 28.83 1.86 -9.71
C ASP A 55 28.78 3.14 -10.59
N GLU A 56 27.60 3.73 -10.76
CA GLU A 56 27.43 4.97 -11.53
C GLU A 56 28.00 6.17 -10.79
N ILE A 57 27.98 6.17 -9.45
CA ILE A 57 28.47 7.30 -8.65
C ILE A 57 29.98 7.49 -8.86
N ALA A 58 30.75 6.40 -8.83
CA ALA A 58 32.20 6.47 -9.05
C ALA A 58 32.55 6.95 -10.47
N ARG A 59 31.69 6.64 -11.45
CA ARG A 59 31.83 7.08 -12.84
C ARG A 59 31.46 8.56 -13.02
N ASP A 60 30.35 8.97 -12.44
CA ASP A 60 29.72 10.27 -12.68
C ASP A 60 30.30 11.37 -11.76
N TYR A 61 30.89 10.99 -10.63
CA TYR A 61 31.52 11.87 -9.65
C TYR A 61 32.94 11.41 -9.29
N PRO A 62 33.91 11.50 -10.22
CA PRO A 62 35.27 10.97 -10.01
C PRO A 62 36.08 11.68 -8.91
N ASP A 63 35.68 12.90 -8.53
CA ASP A 63 36.30 13.68 -7.45
C ASP A 63 35.75 13.35 -6.05
N VAL A 64 34.76 12.46 -5.96
CA VAL A 64 34.14 12.02 -4.69
C VAL A 64 34.82 10.75 -4.19
N ASP A 65 35.25 10.74 -2.93
CA ASP A 65 35.72 9.52 -2.27
C ASP A 65 34.52 8.66 -1.88
N TYR A 66 34.09 7.78 -2.78
CA TYR A 66 32.97 6.86 -2.56
C TYR A 66 33.43 5.56 -1.91
N ARG A 67 32.93 5.27 -0.70
CA ARG A 67 33.21 4.05 0.06
C ARG A 67 31.94 3.21 0.22
N HIS A 68 31.87 2.09 -0.48
CA HIS A 68 30.84 1.07 -0.27
C HIS A 68 31.22 0.17 0.91
N LEU A 69 30.38 0.17 1.94
CA LEU A 69 30.64 -0.42 3.26
C LEU A 69 29.44 -1.27 3.75
N PRO A 70 29.05 -2.33 3.01
CA PRO A 70 27.88 -3.15 3.33
C PRO A 70 28.00 -3.91 4.67
N GLN A 71 29.23 -4.06 5.18
CA GLN A 71 29.49 -4.65 6.50
C GLN A 71 28.93 -3.81 7.66
N PHE A 72 28.79 -2.50 7.48
CA PHE A 72 28.15 -1.63 8.47
C PHE A 72 26.65 -1.60 8.19
N SER A 73 26.00 -2.73 8.47
CA SER A 73 24.55 -2.89 8.30
C SER A 73 23.77 -1.80 9.04
N TYR A 74 22.45 -1.79 8.87
CA TYR A 74 21.56 -0.82 9.51
C TYR A 74 21.81 -0.61 11.02
N THR A 75 22.15 -1.68 11.75
CA THR A 75 22.39 -1.63 13.20
C THR A 75 23.79 -1.16 13.59
N ALA A 76 24.72 -1.03 12.63
CA ALA A 76 26.12 -0.67 12.83
C ALA A 76 26.43 0.78 12.35
N LEU A 77 25.46 1.69 12.49
CA LEU A 77 25.60 3.08 12.09
C LEU A 77 26.76 3.77 12.81
N LEU A 78 26.98 3.50 14.10
CA LEU A 78 28.06 4.13 14.85
C LEU A 78 29.44 3.68 14.36
N GLU A 79 29.61 2.39 14.03
CA GLU A 79 30.85 1.87 13.45
C GLU A 79 31.14 2.52 12.10
N LYS A 80 30.10 2.78 11.29
CA LYS A 80 30.22 3.55 10.04
C LYS A 80 30.70 4.97 10.29
N LEU A 81 30.12 5.67 11.27
CA LEU A 81 30.53 7.04 11.64
C LEU A 81 31.99 7.07 12.13
N ALA A 82 32.35 6.16 13.03
CA ALA A 82 33.71 6.04 13.55
C ALA A 82 34.73 5.72 12.45
N PHE A 83 34.37 4.84 11.51
CA PHE A 83 35.19 4.56 10.33
C PHE A 83 35.40 5.83 9.51
N GLY A 84 34.33 6.56 9.20
CA GLY A 84 34.34 7.79 8.42
C GLY A 84 35.23 8.88 9.01
N VAL A 85 35.05 9.18 10.29
CA VAL A 85 35.82 10.21 11.02
C VAL A 85 37.32 9.91 10.99
N LYS A 86 37.71 8.61 11.06
CA LYS A 86 39.11 8.19 10.95
C LYS A 86 39.71 8.36 9.55
N GLN A 87 38.89 8.44 8.50
CA GLN A 87 39.39 8.69 7.14
C GLN A 87 39.65 10.17 6.86
N VAL A 88 39.05 11.08 7.64
CA VAL A 88 39.15 12.51 7.37
C VAL A 88 40.50 13.06 7.85
N VAL A 89 41.20 13.77 6.95
CA VAL A 89 42.50 14.38 7.22
C VAL A 89 42.48 15.91 7.21
N THR A 90 41.40 16.51 6.72
CA THR A 90 41.24 17.96 6.70
C THR A 90 41.02 18.51 8.10
N PRO A 91 41.46 19.75 8.42
CA PRO A 91 41.28 20.37 9.75
C PRO A 91 39.82 20.46 10.22
N PHE A 92 38.88 20.60 9.29
CA PHE A 92 37.45 20.68 9.59
C PHE A 92 36.66 19.59 8.86
N MET A 93 35.56 19.19 9.47
CA MET A 93 34.60 18.27 8.85
C MET A 93 33.17 18.52 9.34
N LEU A 94 32.21 17.98 8.60
CA LEU A 94 30.81 17.87 9.03
C LEU A 94 30.19 16.62 8.42
N PHE A 95 29.25 16.03 9.16
CA PHE A 95 28.34 15.05 8.59
C PHE A 95 27.26 15.72 7.77
N ILE A 96 26.73 15.01 6.78
CA ILE A 96 25.58 15.41 5.97
C ILE A 96 24.70 14.17 5.75
N ALA A 97 23.43 14.29 6.09
CA ALA A 97 22.44 13.31 5.67
C ALA A 97 22.04 13.62 4.22
N VAL A 98 21.92 12.59 3.37
CA VAL A 98 21.70 12.77 1.92
C VAL A 98 20.33 13.36 1.56
N ASP A 99 19.43 13.46 2.53
CA ASP A 99 18.14 14.12 2.47
C ASP A 99 18.17 15.60 2.92
N ASP A 100 19.30 16.08 3.44
CA ASP A 100 19.48 17.45 3.92
C ASP A 100 20.27 18.34 2.94
N PHE A 101 19.84 19.60 2.80
CA PHE A 101 20.57 20.65 2.08
C PHE A 101 21.24 21.59 3.08
N LEU A 102 22.55 21.48 3.25
CA LEU A 102 23.35 22.46 4.00
C LEU A 102 23.83 23.55 3.05
N LEU A 103 23.82 24.80 3.52
CA LEU A 103 24.00 25.94 2.62
C LEU A 103 25.49 26.27 2.46
N HIS A 104 25.96 26.34 1.21
CA HIS A 104 27.37 26.52 0.87
C HIS A 104 28.02 27.72 1.58
N ASP A 105 27.40 28.90 1.49
CA ASP A 105 27.92 30.12 2.11
C ASP A 105 28.00 29.99 3.63
N SER A 106 27.04 29.29 4.24
CA SER A 106 26.97 29.12 5.69
C SER A 106 28.02 28.16 6.19
N ILE A 107 28.27 27.06 5.48
CA ILE A 107 29.38 26.15 5.77
C ILE A 107 30.72 26.90 5.69
N THR A 108 30.95 27.68 4.62
CA THR A 108 32.18 28.46 4.45
C THR A 108 32.38 29.46 5.59
N ARG A 109 31.34 30.20 5.96
CA ARG A 109 31.40 31.16 7.08
C ARG A 109 31.67 30.49 8.42
N SER A 110 31.16 29.27 8.63
CA SER A 110 31.45 28.48 9.83
C SER A 110 32.91 28.03 9.88
N VAL A 111 33.50 27.62 8.74
CA VAL A 111 34.94 27.32 8.65
C VAL A 111 35.78 28.56 8.96
N GLU A 112 35.50 29.68 8.28
CA GLU A 112 36.21 30.96 8.49
C GLU A 112 36.15 31.44 9.94
N PHE A 113 34.99 31.29 10.58
CA PHE A 113 34.83 31.60 12.00
C PHE A 113 35.76 30.73 12.87
N LEU A 114 35.79 29.41 12.66
CA LEU A 114 36.64 28.52 13.44
C LEU A 114 38.13 28.76 13.16
N GLU A 115 38.52 29.16 11.96
CA GLU A 115 39.92 29.53 11.68
C GLU A 115 40.37 30.76 12.45
N GLN A 116 39.48 31.74 12.61
CA GLN A 116 39.74 32.97 13.36
C GLN A 116 39.71 32.74 14.89
N HIS A 117 39.08 31.66 15.35
CA HIS A 117 38.87 31.37 16.77
C HIS A 117 39.30 29.95 17.15
N SER A 118 40.57 29.80 17.52
CA SER A 118 41.19 28.49 17.81
C SER A 118 40.57 27.75 19.00
N ASP A 119 39.96 28.46 19.95
CA ASP A 119 39.31 27.94 21.16
C ASP A 119 37.84 27.51 20.95
N TYR A 120 37.30 27.66 19.74
CA TYR A 120 35.99 27.13 19.35
C TYR A 120 36.15 25.81 18.61
N GLY A 121 35.32 24.84 18.97
CA GLY A 121 35.37 23.47 18.42
C GLY A 121 34.31 23.21 17.36
N LEU A 122 33.18 23.93 17.41
CA LEU A 122 32.09 23.78 16.46
C LEU A 122 31.43 25.12 16.10
N CYS A 123 30.97 25.22 14.85
CA CYS A 123 30.20 26.36 14.36
C CYS A 123 29.12 25.92 13.36
N HIS A 124 27.91 26.45 13.51
CA HIS A 124 26.79 26.26 12.58
C HIS A 124 25.82 27.45 12.66
N GLY A 125 24.63 27.32 12.08
CA GLY A 125 23.55 28.31 12.18
C GLY A 125 22.17 27.66 12.30
N TYR A 126 21.12 28.40 11.98
CA TYR A 126 19.74 27.97 12.15
C TYR A 126 19.23 27.16 10.96
N GLY A 127 18.50 26.08 11.23
CA GLY A 127 17.88 25.26 10.21
C GLY A 127 16.36 25.27 10.24
N MET A 128 15.79 24.88 9.11
CA MET A 128 14.37 24.60 8.92
C MET A 128 14.18 23.18 8.42
N MET A 129 12.92 22.73 8.41
CA MET A 129 12.52 21.47 7.80
C MET A 129 11.73 21.71 6.52
N TYR A 130 11.80 20.77 5.59
CA TYR A 130 10.96 20.72 4.40
C TYR A 130 10.28 19.36 4.27
N VAL A 131 9.06 19.33 3.76
CA VAL A 131 8.34 18.11 3.38
C VAL A 131 8.02 18.22 1.88
N PRO A 132 8.65 17.39 1.03
CA PRO A 132 8.44 17.46 -0.41
C PRO A 132 7.15 16.73 -0.82
N GLY A 133 6.29 17.44 -1.55
CA GLY A 133 5.14 16.87 -2.25
C GLY A 133 5.39 16.74 -3.76
N GLY A 134 4.36 16.35 -4.51
CA GLY A 134 4.48 16.11 -5.95
C GLY A 134 4.91 17.35 -6.77
N ALA A 135 4.25 18.49 -6.55
CA ALA A 135 4.52 19.77 -7.21
C ALA A 135 4.67 20.95 -6.22
N GLN A 136 4.91 20.63 -4.96
CA GLN A 136 5.02 21.61 -3.89
C GLN A 136 6.03 21.18 -2.81
N VAL A 137 6.49 22.13 -2.02
CA VAL A 137 7.30 21.88 -0.82
C VAL A 137 6.74 22.68 0.35
N GLU A 138 6.50 22.00 1.46
CA GLU A 138 6.07 22.64 2.71
C GLU A 138 7.28 22.82 3.64
N TYR A 139 7.45 24.02 4.16
CA TYR A 139 8.54 24.35 5.07
C TYR A 139 8.03 24.59 6.48
N TYR A 140 8.76 24.03 7.44
CA TYR A 140 8.46 24.10 8.85
C TYR A 140 9.64 24.71 9.58
N LYS A 141 9.34 25.57 10.56
CA LYS A 141 10.27 25.96 11.59
C LYS A 141 10.74 24.69 12.28
N ARG A 142 12.05 24.62 12.51
CA ARG A 142 12.68 23.58 13.31
C ARG A 142 13.29 24.20 14.55
N ASP A 143 14.12 25.21 14.33
CA ASP A 143 14.89 25.87 15.38
C ASP A 143 14.20 27.14 15.88
N ASN A 144 14.21 27.33 17.20
CA ASN A 144 13.98 28.60 17.86
C ASN A 144 15.29 29.38 17.98
N ARG A 145 15.19 30.71 18.14
CA ARG A 145 16.34 31.51 18.47
C ARG A 145 16.85 31.14 19.87
N VAL A 146 18.15 30.90 19.98
CA VAL A 146 18.84 30.51 21.22
C VAL A 146 20.00 31.45 21.50
N GLN A 147 20.75 31.19 22.57
CA GLN A 147 22.05 31.80 22.80
C GLN A 147 22.98 31.44 21.64
N GLU A 148 23.56 32.47 21.01
CA GLU A 148 24.35 32.30 19.79
C GLU A 148 25.85 32.10 20.07
N ASP A 149 26.29 32.40 21.29
CA ASP A 149 27.69 32.32 21.70
C ASP A 149 27.84 31.57 23.02
N TYR A 150 28.48 30.40 22.99
CA TYR A 150 28.75 29.58 24.17
C TYR A 150 30.24 29.70 24.50
N CYS A 151 30.64 30.91 24.90
CA CYS A 151 32.04 31.30 25.04
C CYS A 151 32.58 31.28 26.48
N SER A 152 31.80 30.78 27.45
CA SER A 152 32.25 30.75 28.85
C SER A 152 33.58 29.99 29.00
N GLN A 153 34.46 30.52 29.86
CA GLN A 153 35.71 29.85 30.19
C GLN A 153 35.47 28.68 31.15
N ASP A 154 34.29 28.61 31.79
CA ASP A 154 33.89 27.46 32.59
C ASP A 154 33.14 26.43 31.70
N PRO A 155 33.72 25.24 31.45
CA PRO A 155 33.07 24.21 30.63
C PRO A 155 31.75 23.71 31.22
N GLU A 156 31.54 23.74 32.54
CA GLU A 156 30.27 23.34 33.16
C GLU A 156 29.15 24.29 32.77
N GLN A 157 29.43 25.60 32.86
CA GLN A 157 28.47 26.63 32.47
C GLN A 157 28.13 26.53 30.98
N ARG A 158 29.14 26.43 30.11
CA ARG A 158 28.93 26.27 28.66
C ARG A 158 27.99 25.10 28.34
N LEU A 159 28.27 23.96 28.96
CA LEU A 159 27.54 22.73 28.76
C LEU A 159 26.08 22.84 29.21
N LEU A 160 25.83 23.30 30.44
CA LEU A 160 24.48 23.40 30.99
C LEU A 160 23.61 24.40 30.20
N GLU A 161 24.21 25.52 29.76
CA GLU A 161 23.56 26.52 28.91
C GLU A 161 23.18 25.93 27.54
N PHE A 162 24.13 25.26 26.86
CA PHE A 162 23.88 24.67 25.55
C PHE A 162 22.83 23.55 25.63
N MET A 163 22.98 22.64 26.59
CA MET A 163 22.06 21.50 26.76
C MET A 163 20.65 21.99 27.11
N GLY A 164 20.51 23.06 27.89
CA GLY A 164 19.21 23.67 28.18
C GLY A 164 18.54 24.37 26.98
N GLN A 165 19.29 24.61 25.89
CA GLN A 165 18.83 25.19 24.63
C GLN A 165 19.28 24.34 23.44
N PHE A 166 19.18 23.01 23.60
CA PHE A 166 19.78 22.03 22.70
C PHE A 166 19.35 22.20 21.23
N LEU A 167 20.26 22.73 20.41
CA LEU A 167 20.24 22.63 18.96
C LEU A 167 21.27 21.55 18.55
N PRO A 168 20.85 20.42 17.95
CA PRO A 168 21.74 19.30 17.69
C PRO A 168 22.99 19.72 16.89
N PRO A 169 24.21 19.56 17.45
CA PRO A 169 25.44 19.95 16.77
C PRO A 169 25.95 18.88 15.79
N PHE A 170 25.23 17.77 15.60
CA PHE A 170 25.69 16.63 14.81
C PHE A 170 26.10 16.99 13.37
N TYR A 171 25.44 17.98 12.77
CA TYR A 171 25.71 18.48 11.42
C TYR A 171 26.52 19.79 11.40
N ALA A 172 27.07 20.22 12.54
CA ALA A 172 27.88 21.43 12.63
C ALA A 172 29.26 21.23 12.00
N VAL A 173 29.83 22.31 11.46
CA VAL A 173 31.26 22.31 11.09
C VAL A 173 32.05 22.18 12.38
N THR A 174 32.86 21.14 12.47
CA THR A 174 33.57 20.74 13.68
C THR A 174 35.05 20.56 13.36
N ARG A 175 35.93 20.85 14.33
CA ARG A 175 37.35 20.49 14.22
C ARG A 175 37.50 18.97 14.17
N THR A 176 38.22 18.49 13.17
CA THR A 176 38.35 17.05 12.90
C THR A 176 39.05 16.31 14.02
N ASP A 177 40.08 16.90 14.63
CA ASP A 177 40.84 16.30 15.73
C ASP A 177 39.96 16.08 16.98
N LEU A 178 39.10 17.05 17.30
CA LEU A 178 38.16 16.96 18.41
C LEU A 178 37.14 15.84 18.19
N LEU A 179 36.63 15.71 16.95
CA LEU A 179 35.69 14.65 16.61
C LEU A 179 36.37 13.26 16.58
N GLN A 180 37.61 13.17 16.09
CA GLN A 180 38.40 11.95 16.13
C GLN A 180 38.60 11.44 17.56
N GLN A 181 38.97 12.34 18.49
CA GLN A 181 39.12 11.98 19.90
C GLN A 181 37.81 11.47 20.51
N TRP A 182 36.67 12.11 20.20
CA TRP A 182 35.36 11.66 20.67
C TRP A 182 35.06 10.22 20.22
N TYR A 183 35.20 9.92 18.93
CA TYR A 183 34.91 8.60 18.38
C TYR A 183 35.93 7.52 18.77
N GLU A 184 37.15 7.90 19.19
CA GLU A 184 38.12 6.97 19.79
C GLU A 184 37.74 6.58 21.22
N LEU A 185 37.11 7.49 21.97
CA LEU A 185 36.71 7.29 23.37
C LEU A 185 35.33 6.62 23.50
N LEU A 186 34.47 6.72 22.48
CA LEU A 186 33.10 6.23 22.52
C LEU A 186 33.03 4.69 22.66
N PRO A 187 32.26 4.14 23.63
CA PRO A 187 32.17 2.70 23.81
C PRO A 187 31.46 2.01 22.64
N LEU A 188 31.94 0.80 22.31
CA LEU A 188 31.26 -0.07 21.35
C LEU A 188 29.85 -0.41 21.82
N GLY A 189 28.88 -0.41 20.91
CA GLY A 189 27.48 -0.70 21.22
C GLY A 189 26.70 0.44 21.88
N THR A 190 27.25 1.66 21.93
CA THR A 190 26.48 2.85 22.31
C THR A 190 25.29 3.03 21.36
N SER A 191 24.13 3.48 21.86
CA SER A 191 22.99 3.77 20.98
C SER A 191 23.15 5.12 20.28
N PHE A 192 22.41 5.36 19.20
CA PHE A 192 22.48 6.64 18.48
C PHE A 192 22.09 7.82 19.38
N GLU A 193 21.06 7.66 20.22
CA GLU A 193 20.60 8.69 21.15
C GLU A 193 21.70 9.09 22.14
N TRP A 194 22.40 8.10 22.71
CA TRP A 194 23.53 8.36 23.60
C TRP A 194 24.73 8.94 22.89
N GLN A 195 24.99 8.53 21.64
CA GLN A 195 26.01 9.15 20.82
C GLN A 195 25.70 10.62 20.54
N GLU A 196 24.45 10.99 20.27
CA GLU A 196 24.06 12.38 20.00
C GLU A 196 24.20 13.25 21.26
N ILE A 197 23.72 12.76 22.41
CA ILE A 197 23.86 13.42 23.71
C ILE A 197 25.34 13.57 24.09
N GLY A 198 26.11 12.47 23.99
CA GLY A 198 27.52 12.44 24.32
C GLY A 198 28.37 13.30 23.39
N HIS A 199 28.03 13.37 22.11
CA HIS A 199 28.69 14.23 21.13
C HIS A 199 28.58 15.70 21.54
N ALA A 200 27.37 16.18 21.86
CA ALA A 200 27.19 17.56 22.35
C ALA A 200 27.93 17.79 23.68
N PHE A 201 27.84 16.84 24.62
CA PHE A 201 28.54 16.94 25.90
C PHE A 201 30.05 17.08 25.71
N TYR A 202 30.67 16.18 24.95
CA TYR A 202 32.11 16.13 24.77
C TYR A 202 32.65 17.37 24.06
N LEU A 203 31.97 17.85 23.01
CA LEU A 203 32.40 19.06 22.31
C LEU A 203 32.35 20.28 23.25
N LEU A 204 31.26 20.48 23.99
CA LEU A 204 31.09 21.65 24.85
C LEU A 204 31.96 21.56 26.11
N ALA A 205 32.32 20.36 26.57
CA ALA A 205 33.26 20.15 27.66
C ALA A 205 34.72 20.45 27.28
N ASN A 206 35.06 20.53 25.99
CA ASN A 206 36.44 20.71 25.51
C ASN A 206 36.66 21.96 24.67
N ALA A 207 35.60 22.58 24.14
CA ALA A 207 35.72 23.75 23.31
C ALA A 207 34.45 24.63 23.38
N LYS A 208 34.61 25.87 22.92
CA LYS A 208 33.48 26.81 22.76
C LYS A 208 32.67 26.48 21.52
N ALA A 209 31.42 26.93 21.48
CA ALA A 209 30.51 26.72 20.37
C ALA A 209 29.91 28.03 19.88
N ARG A 210 29.71 28.15 18.57
CA ARG A 210 29.09 29.32 17.95
C ARG A 210 27.91 28.93 17.06
N ILE A 211 26.79 29.62 17.25
CA ILE A 211 25.64 29.59 16.37
C ILE A 211 25.57 30.96 15.67
N LEU A 212 25.80 30.96 14.37
CA LEU A 212 25.73 32.17 13.55
C LEU A 212 24.25 32.50 13.26
N PRO A 213 23.85 33.79 13.30
CA PRO A 213 22.50 34.22 12.97
C PRO A 213 22.24 34.21 11.46
N ILE A 214 22.42 33.04 10.84
CA ILE A 214 22.29 32.78 9.40
C ILE A 214 21.52 31.48 9.18
N PRO A 215 20.85 31.31 8.03
CA PRO A 215 20.30 30.02 7.64
C PRO A 215 21.46 29.06 7.41
N PHE A 216 21.34 27.80 7.81
CA PHE A 216 22.43 26.82 7.73
C PHE A 216 22.02 25.50 7.08
N ALA A 217 20.81 25.02 7.36
CA ALA A 217 20.33 23.76 6.83
C ALA A 217 18.82 23.79 6.51
N VAL A 218 18.45 23.16 5.40
CA VAL A 218 17.08 22.86 5.00
C VAL A 218 16.95 21.34 5.01
N ARG A 219 16.32 20.80 6.06
CA ARG A 219 16.36 19.37 6.39
C ARG A 219 15.07 18.65 6.04
N GLU A 220 15.12 17.41 5.60
CA GLU A 220 13.86 16.69 5.32
C GLU A 220 13.12 16.43 6.66
N GLY A 221 11.83 16.75 6.69
CA GLY A 221 10.96 16.47 7.81
C GLY A 221 10.60 14.99 7.86
N ASN A 222 10.62 14.39 9.05
CA ASN A 222 10.19 13.01 9.22
C ASN A 222 8.66 12.89 8.99
N TYR A 223 8.25 12.18 7.96
CA TYR A 223 6.85 11.76 7.75
C TYR A 223 6.69 10.29 8.17
N GLY A 224 6.01 10.06 9.30
CA GLY A 224 5.90 8.75 9.95
C GLY A 224 6.88 8.60 11.13
N GLY A 225 7.32 7.37 11.41
CA GLY A 225 8.32 7.10 12.44
C GLY A 225 9.74 7.27 11.90
N SER A 226 10.66 7.84 12.71
CA SER A 226 12.10 7.78 12.41
C SER A 226 12.54 6.32 12.42
N GLU A 227 13.12 5.86 11.31
CA GLU A 227 13.62 4.48 11.20
C GLU A 227 14.70 4.20 12.27
N HIS A 228 15.44 5.24 12.68
CA HIS A 228 16.62 5.14 13.55
C HIS A 228 16.32 5.31 15.04
N GLY A 229 15.05 5.50 15.44
CA GLY A 229 14.72 5.74 16.85
C GLY A 229 15.42 6.97 17.43
N THR A 230 15.69 8.00 16.61
CA THR A 230 16.48 9.20 16.93
C THR A 230 15.87 10.14 17.98
N ASN A 231 14.86 9.70 18.73
CA ASN A 231 14.21 10.53 19.71
C ASN A 231 14.93 10.43 21.06
N VAL A 232 15.93 11.27 21.26
CA VAL A 232 16.71 11.38 22.52
C VAL A 232 15.85 11.55 23.78
N LEU A 233 14.59 12.03 23.67
CA LEU A 233 13.68 12.10 24.82
C LEU A 233 13.36 10.73 25.42
N THR A 234 13.41 9.65 24.64
CA THR A 234 13.12 8.30 25.15
C THR A 234 14.13 7.90 26.23
N VAL A 235 15.41 8.15 26.00
CA VAL A 235 16.48 7.82 26.97
C VAL A 235 16.62 8.87 28.09
N LEU A 236 16.21 10.12 27.83
CA LEU A 236 16.33 11.22 28.79
C LEU A 236 15.15 11.34 29.77
N ALA A 237 13.92 11.20 29.29
CA ALA A 237 12.71 11.55 30.07
C ALA A 237 11.97 10.35 30.66
N LEU A 238 12.10 9.15 30.06
CA LEU A 238 11.40 7.96 30.56
C LEU A 238 11.87 7.58 31.97
N GLN A 239 10.89 7.18 32.78
CA GLN A 239 11.05 6.89 34.21
C GLN A 239 11.22 5.40 34.52
N ASP A 240 11.24 4.54 33.49
CA ASP A 240 11.48 3.12 33.68
C ASP A 240 12.92 2.86 34.15
N GLU A 241 13.12 1.71 34.78
CA GLU A 241 14.39 1.34 35.40
C GLU A 241 15.54 1.28 34.39
N LYS A 242 15.28 0.78 33.17
CA LYS A 242 16.30 0.67 32.12
C LYS A 242 16.78 2.07 31.69
N SER A 243 15.87 3.01 31.48
CA SER A 243 16.22 4.39 31.12
C SER A 243 16.97 5.13 32.23
N ARG A 244 16.60 4.91 33.50
CA ARG A 244 17.34 5.45 34.66
C ARG A 244 18.75 4.90 34.75
N GLN A 245 18.90 3.58 34.66
CA GLN A 245 20.21 2.94 34.68
C GLN A 245 21.06 3.38 33.49
N GLY A 246 20.47 3.53 32.30
CA GLY A 246 21.15 4.04 31.11
C GLY A 246 21.77 5.43 31.33
N ARG A 247 21.01 6.37 31.93
CA ARG A 247 21.52 7.71 32.29
C ARG A 247 22.72 7.64 33.23
N GLU A 248 22.63 6.83 34.28
CA GLU A 248 23.69 6.68 35.27
C GLU A 248 24.97 6.09 34.67
N VAL A 249 24.84 5.02 33.88
CA VAL A 249 25.96 4.33 33.23
C VAL A 249 26.64 5.26 32.22
N PHE A 250 25.86 5.97 31.41
CA PHE A 250 26.44 6.86 30.41
C PHE A 250 27.08 8.11 31.05
N ALA A 251 26.51 8.66 32.12
CA ALA A 251 27.12 9.73 32.90
C ALA A 251 28.44 9.30 33.55
N GLU A 252 28.53 8.06 34.04
CA GLU A 252 29.76 7.49 34.59
C GLU A 252 30.84 7.32 33.50
N PHE A 253 30.45 6.89 32.31
CA PHE A 253 31.34 6.89 31.14
C PHE A 253 31.86 8.30 30.83
N LEU A 254 30.99 9.31 30.72
CA LEU A 254 31.40 10.69 30.44
C LEU A 254 32.32 11.28 31.54
N ALA A 255 32.18 10.84 32.78
CA ALA A 255 33.06 11.22 33.88
C ALA A 255 34.44 10.55 33.83
N SER A 256 34.57 9.44 33.08
CA SER A 256 35.80 8.65 32.97
C SER A 256 36.74 9.14 31.87
N ILE A 257 36.23 9.88 30.89
CA ILE A 257 36.99 10.35 29.72
C ILE A 257 37.68 11.70 29.98
N PRO A 258 38.84 11.96 29.34
CA PRO A 258 39.56 13.22 29.53
C PRO A 258 38.82 14.40 28.89
N THR A 259 38.56 15.43 29.69
CA THR A 259 37.95 16.72 29.27
C THR A 259 38.49 17.88 30.10
N GLU A 260 38.15 19.14 29.76
CA GLU A 260 38.46 20.30 30.63
C GLU A 260 37.78 20.20 32.02
N LEU A 261 36.74 19.37 32.15
CA LEU A 261 36.04 19.11 33.42
C LEU A 261 36.80 18.13 34.32
N SER A 262 37.79 17.38 33.80
CA SER A 262 38.47 16.31 34.57
C SER A 262 39.14 16.81 35.85
N SER A 263 39.53 18.08 35.93
CA SER A 263 40.11 18.69 37.14
C SER A 263 39.13 18.79 38.31
N ARG A 264 37.82 18.67 38.08
CA ARG A 264 36.77 18.70 39.12
C ARG A 264 36.56 17.35 39.81
N GLY A 265 37.12 16.27 39.27
CA GLY A 265 37.01 14.90 39.78
C GLY A 265 35.76 14.16 39.27
N ALA A 266 35.88 12.85 39.09
CA ALA A 266 34.88 12.03 38.40
C ALA A 266 33.46 12.11 39.00
N ALA A 267 33.33 12.19 40.33
CA ALA A 267 32.02 12.31 40.98
C ALA A 267 31.31 13.62 40.62
N ALA A 268 32.05 14.74 40.54
CA ALA A 268 31.49 16.03 40.15
C ALA A 268 31.12 16.02 38.66
N VAL A 269 31.98 15.48 37.78
CA VAL A 269 31.69 15.39 36.34
C VAL A 269 30.45 14.53 36.06
N LYS A 270 30.30 13.41 36.77
CA LYS A 270 29.11 12.56 36.67
C LYS A 270 27.84 13.34 37.03
N GLN A 271 27.89 14.12 38.10
CA GLN A 271 26.76 14.96 38.53
C GLN A 271 26.42 16.03 37.48
N ILE A 272 27.44 16.69 36.92
CA ILE A 272 27.28 17.66 35.82
C ILE A 272 26.62 17.01 34.59
N ALA A 273 27.03 15.80 34.22
CA ALA A 273 26.43 15.05 33.11
C ALA A 273 24.94 14.78 33.36
N LEU A 274 24.57 14.27 34.55
CA LEU A 274 23.17 14.04 34.91
C LEU A 274 22.33 15.33 34.92
N GLU A 275 22.89 16.44 35.39
CA GLU A 275 22.24 17.75 35.36
C GLU A 275 22.06 18.26 33.93
N SER A 276 23.05 18.04 33.06
CA SER A 276 22.96 18.40 31.65
C SER A 276 21.88 17.59 30.91
N PHE A 277 21.75 16.29 31.21
CA PHE A 277 20.70 15.42 30.67
C PHE A 277 19.32 15.92 31.07
N LYS A 278 19.17 16.31 32.33
CA LYS A 278 17.92 16.90 32.83
C LYS A 278 17.61 18.23 32.16
N SER A 279 18.59 19.12 32.05
CA SER A 279 18.46 20.43 31.39
C SER A 279 18.00 20.26 29.93
N MET A 280 18.59 19.31 29.22
CA MET A 280 18.22 18.96 27.85
C MET A 280 16.81 18.37 27.75
N ALA A 281 16.44 17.44 28.65
CA ALA A 281 15.08 16.91 28.69
C ALA A 281 14.05 18.02 28.91
N ASP A 282 14.28 18.91 29.87
CA ASP A 282 13.39 20.03 30.17
C ASP A 282 13.28 21.01 28.99
N GLY A 283 14.40 21.32 28.32
CA GLY A 283 14.43 22.18 27.13
C GLY A 283 13.66 21.60 25.95
N LEU A 284 13.82 20.31 25.69
CA LEU A 284 13.11 19.60 24.61
C LEU A 284 11.62 19.44 24.91
N LEU A 285 11.24 19.06 26.14
CA LEU A 285 9.84 18.91 26.55
C LEU A 285 9.07 20.24 26.52
N THR A 286 9.75 21.35 26.77
CA THR A 286 9.15 22.70 26.71
C THR A 286 9.23 23.35 25.33
N GLY A 287 9.81 22.68 24.33
CA GLY A 287 9.99 23.22 22.98
C GLY A 287 10.85 24.48 22.95
N ARG A 288 11.84 24.60 23.86
CA ARG A 288 12.61 25.83 24.03
C ARG A 288 13.48 26.14 22.81
N ALA A 289 14.18 25.13 22.29
CA ALA A 289 15.10 25.27 21.15
C ALA A 289 14.53 24.67 19.86
N LEU A 290 13.68 23.65 19.95
CA LEU A 290 13.12 22.96 18.79
C LEU A 290 11.59 23.00 18.82
N GLN A 291 10.98 23.46 17.73
CA GLN A 291 9.53 23.53 17.58
C GLN A 291 9.14 23.41 16.11
N ALA A 292 8.28 22.43 15.79
CA ALA A 292 7.71 22.26 14.46
C ALA A 292 6.51 23.17 14.25
N CYS A 293 6.63 24.19 13.40
CA CYS A 293 5.54 25.09 13.02
C CYS A 293 5.57 25.38 11.51
N PRO A 294 4.44 25.33 10.79
CA PRO A 294 4.41 25.71 9.38
C PRO A 294 4.91 27.15 9.17
N ILE A 295 5.79 27.35 8.17
CA ILE A 295 6.32 28.67 7.78
C ILE A 295 5.76 29.08 6.42
N VAL A 296 6.02 28.28 5.39
CA VAL A 296 5.69 28.62 4.01
C VAL A 296 5.42 27.35 3.21
N ARG A 297 4.39 27.39 2.37
CA ARG A 297 4.13 26.41 1.33
C ARG A 297 4.56 27.01 -0.01
N SER A 298 5.36 26.27 -0.77
CA SER A 298 5.86 26.66 -2.09
C SER A 298 5.24 25.78 -3.16
N GLU A 299 4.61 26.37 -4.18
CA GLU A 299 3.95 25.64 -5.26
C GLU A 299 4.53 26.01 -6.62
N TRP A 300 4.96 25.00 -7.39
CA TRP A 300 5.41 25.17 -8.77
C TRP A 300 4.27 24.85 -9.74
N GLN A 301 3.90 25.83 -10.58
CA GLN A 301 2.81 25.67 -11.55
C GLN A 301 3.23 25.97 -13.00
N ARG A 302 4.33 26.71 -13.19
CA ARG A 302 4.76 27.17 -14.52
C ARG A 302 6.29 27.14 -14.62
N PRO A 303 6.84 26.79 -15.79
CA PRO A 303 8.26 26.97 -16.07
C PRO A 303 8.72 28.41 -15.89
N MET A 304 9.97 28.62 -15.48
CA MET A 304 10.65 29.93 -15.46
C MET A 304 10.10 31.01 -14.51
N TYR A 305 8.90 30.84 -13.94
CA TYR A 305 8.36 31.73 -12.91
C TYR A 305 8.81 31.29 -11.53
N GLU A 306 8.96 32.26 -10.61
CA GLU A 306 9.16 31.95 -9.20
C GLU A 306 7.95 31.15 -8.65
N PRO A 307 8.19 30.16 -7.77
CA PRO A 307 7.12 29.39 -7.18
C PRO A 307 6.22 30.27 -6.32
N LYS A 308 4.93 29.96 -6.32
CA LYS A 308 3.94 30.69 -5.52
C LYS A 308 4.16 30.36 -4.04
N ARG A 309 4.54 31.36 -3.25
CA ARG A 309 4.75 31.25 -1.80
C ARG A 309 3.49 31.62 -1.03
N ILE A 310 3.01 30.70 -0.19
CA ILE A 310 1.88 30.90 0.72
C ILE A 310 2.42 30.84 2.14
N PHE A 311 2.46 31.98 2.82
CA PHE A 311 2.97 32.09 4.18
C PHE A 311 1.93 31.61 5.20
N GLY A 312 2.39 30.91 6.23
CA GLY A 312 1.56 30.54 7.38
C GLY A 312 1.09 31.76 8.18
N GLU A 313 0.12 31.53 9.06
CA GLU A 313 -0.47 32.59 9.89
C GLU A 313 0.54 33.26 10.83
N GLN A 314 1.55 32.52 11.28
CA GLN A 314 2.61 33.00 12.16
C GLN A 314 3.92 33.13 11.38
N GLN A 315 4.57 34.28 11.53
CA GLN A 315 5.88 34.56 10.94
C GLN A 315 6.92 34.75 12.04
N PHE A 316 8.10 34.14 11.83
CA PHE A 316 9.19 34.09 12.80
C PHE A 316 10.34 34.98 12.34
N VAL A 317 10.09 36.29 12.24
CA VAL A 317 11.00 37.28 11.66
C VAL A 317 12.31 37.45 12.44
N GLU A 318 12.38 36.94 13.67
CA GLU A 318 13.60 36.85 14.46
C GLU A 318 14.61 35.82 13.93
N LEU A 319 14.16 34.90 13.07
CA LEU A 319 14.99 33.90 12.42
C LEU A 319 15.48 34.41 11.06
N PRO A 320 16.66 33.97 10.59
CA PRO A 320 17.31 34.54 9.41
C PRO A 320 16.70 34.08 8.06
N PHE A 321 15.47 33.58 8.05
CA PHE A 321 14.83 32.97 6.88
C PHE A 321 14.06 33.96 5.99
N TYR A 322 13.61 35.09 6.52
CA TYR A 322 12.69 36.00 5.82
C TYR A 322 13.42 37.06 4.99
N ASN A 323 14.20 36.63 3.99
CA ASN A 323 14.90 37.54 3.08
C ASN A 323 14.99 36.97 1.66
N LYS A 324 15.11 37.85 0.66
CA LYS A 324 15.13 37.46 -0.76
C LYS A 324 16.22 36.44 -1.08
N ALA A 325 17.46 36.67 -0.62
CA ALA A 325 18.57 35.78 -0.93
C ALA A 325 18.33 34.34 -0.46
N PHE A 326 17.69 34.16 0.70
CA PHE A 326 17.32 32.84 1.17
C PHE A 326 16.16 32.21 0.37
N PHE A 327 15.15 32.98 -0.04
CA PHE A 327 14.08 32.47 -0.92
C PHE A 327 14.57 32.12 -2.32
N ASP A 328 15.56 32.84 -2.85
CA ASP A 328 16.22 32.49 -4.11
C ASP A 328 16.92 31.12 -3.97
N LEU A 329 17.58 30.88 -2.83
CA LEU A 329 18.21 29.59 -2.53
C LEU A 329 17.18 28.46 -2.33
N LEU A 330 16.05 28.73 -1.65
CA LEU A 330 14.96 27.75 -1.56
C LEU A 330 14.41 27.38 -2.94
N THR A 331 14.35 28.35 -3.86
CA THR A 331 13.90 28.11 -5.24
C THR A 331 14.86 27.18 -5.99
N GLU A 332 16.18 27.30 -5.80
CA GLU A 332 17.16 26.35 -6.34
C GLU A 332 17.08 24.96 -5.69
N ILE A 333 16.88 24.90 -4.37
CA ILE A 333 16.68 23.63 -3.66
C ILE A 333 15.41 22.92 -4.16
N GLU A 334 14.31 23.64 -4.32
CA GLU A 334 13.06 23.11 -4.86
C GLU A 334 13.21 22.61 -6.29
N PHE A 335 13.99 23.33 -7.12
CA PHE A 335 14.31 22.87 -8.46
C PHE A 335 15.00 21.50 -8.42
N HIS A 336 15.98 21.28 -7.53
CA HIS A 336 16.58 19.96 -7.33
C HIS A 336 15.59 18.92 -6.80
N ILE A 337 14.73 19.28 -5.83
CA ILE A 337 13.73 18.38 -5.25
C ILE A 337 12.77 17.87 -6.33
N HIS A 338 12.26 18.74 -7.20
CA HIS A 338 11.28 18.36 -8.21
C HIS A 338 11.89 17.77 -9.48
N ALA A 339 13.09 18.20 -9.88
CA ALA A 339 13.79 17.64 -11.05
C ALA A 339 14.46 16.28 -10.76
N MET A 340 14.78 16.00 -9.49
CA MET A 340 15.37 14.75 -9.01
C MET A 340 14.54 14.23 -7.81
N PRO A 341 13.29 13.76 -8.05
CA PRO A 341 12.40 13.36 -6.97
C PRO A 341 12.94 12.13 -6.22
N ALA A 342 12.82 12.14 -4.89
CA ALA A 342 13.28 11.06 -4.03
C ALA A 342 12.43 11.00 -2.75
N GLY A 343 12.39 9.83 -2.13
CA GLY A 343 11.63 9.62 -0.91
C GLY A 343 10.20 9.16 -1.17
N ARG A 344 9.69 8.34 -0.25
CA ARG A 344 8.42 7.63 -0.45
C ARG A 344 7.23 8.58 -0.53
N HIS A 345 7.21 9.63 0.27
CA HIS A 345 6.08 10.57 0.30
C HIS A 345 5.97 11.34 -1.02
N GLN A 346 7.07 11.98 -1.45
CA GLN A 346 7.12 12.69 -2.73
C GLN A 346 6.75 11.77 -3.91
N LEU A 347 7.33 10.57 -3.97
CA LEU A 347 7.07 9.62 -5.06
C LEU A 347 5.61 9.13 -5.08
N THR A 348 4.97 8.98 -3.92
CA THR A 348 3.55 8.58 -3.84
C THR A 348 2.64 9.68 -4.38
N GLU A 349 2.87 10.95 -4.03
CA GLU A 349 2.09 12.06 -4.60
C GLU A 349 2.37 12.25 -6.09
N LEU A 350 3.64 12.11 -6.49
CA LEU A 350 4.08 12.24 -7.88
C LEU A 350 3.48 11.16 -8.79
N GLU A 351 3.23 9.95 -8.29
CA GLU A 351 2.61 8.87 -9.08
C GLU A 351 1.25 9.30 -9.66
N SER A 352 0.39 9.93 -8.85
CA SER A 352 -0.91 10.43 -9.30
C SER A 352 -0.79 11.53 -10.37
N ILE A 353 0.21 12.40 -10.21
CA ILE A 353 0.54 13.49 -11.14
C ILE A 353 1.01 12.92 -12.49
N LEU A 354 1.95 11.97 -12.44
CA LEU A 354 2.50 11.33 -13.64
C LEU A 354 1.44 10.52 -14.37
N GLN A 355 0.54 9.84 -13.65
CA GLN A 355 -0.60 9.15 -14.24
C GLN A 355 -1.53 10.13 -15.00
N ARG A 356 -1.83 11.30 -14.42
CA ARG A 356 -2.65 12.33 -15.10
C ARG A 356 -1.94 12.87 -16.33
N GLN A 357 -0.64 13.16 -16.24
CA GLN A 357 0.16 13.58 -17.41
C GLN A 357 0.17 12.49 -18.49
N TRP A 358 0.35 11.22 -18.11
CA TRP A 358 0.30 10.08 -19.03
C TRP A 358 -1.02 10.03 -19.81
N ARG A 359 -2.17 10.28 -19.17
CA ARG A 359 -3.48 10.33 -19.85
C ARG A 359 -3.58 11.49 -20.82
N LEU A 360 -3.12 12.68 -20.43
CA LEU A 360 -3.11 13.87 -21.28
C LEU A 360 -2.21 13.69 -22.51
N LEU A 361 -1.15 12.89 -22.38
CA LEU A 361 -0.20 12.57 -23.45
C LEU A 361 -0.68 11.50 -24.44
N GLN A 362 -1.78 10.80 -24.16
CA GLN A 362 -2.30 9.78 -25.09
C GLN A 362 -2.86 10.41 -26.37
N ALA A 363 -2.65 9.75 -27.50
CA ALA A 363 -3.28 10.15 -28.76
C ALA A 363 -4.80 9.90 -28.70
N ARG A 364 -5.59 10.78 -29.31
CA ARG A 364 -7.04 10.65 -29.48
C ARG A 364 -7.40 10.71 -30.96
N ALA A 365 -8.40 9.94 -31.37
CA ALA A 365 -8.87 9.89 -32.75
C ALA A 365 -9.37 11.27 -33.28
N SER A 366 -9.76 12.16 -32.38
CA SER A 366 -10.23 13.53 -32.66
C SER A 366 -9.13 14.60 -32.56
N ASP A 367 -7.87 14.24 -32.32
CA ASP A 367 -6.79 15.21 -32.12
C ASP A 367 -6.53 16.04 -33.38
N ASP A 368 -6.73 17.36 -33.25
CA ASP A 368 -6.08 18.36 -34.09
C ASP A 368 -4.90 19.01 -33.34
N THR A 369 -4.10 19.82 -34.06
CA THR A 369 -2.93 20.50 -33.50
C THR A 369 -3.28 21.36 -32.29
N THR A 370 -4.45 22.00 -32.30
CA THR A 370 -4.90 22.90 -31.21
C THR A 370 -5.30 22.12 -29.96
N ALA A 371 -6.05 21.03 -30.12
CA ALA A 371 -6.46 20.15 -29.04
C ALA A 371 -5.26 19.47 -28.38
N LEU A 372 -4.33 18.94 -29.19
CA LEU A 372 -3.08 18.35 -28.69
C LEU A 372 -2.26 19.37 -27.90
N ARG A 373 -2.06 20.57 -28.46
CA ARG A 373 -1.31 21.64 -27.78
C ARG A 373 -1.96 22.03 -26.45
N THR A 374 -3.29 22.14 -26.41
CA THR A 374 -4.03 22.47 -25.18
C THR A 374 -3.80 21.42 -24.09
N ARG A 375 -3.83 20.13 -24.43
CA ARG A 375 -3.55 19.05 -23.48
C ARG A 375 -2.10 19.01 -23.01
N LEU A 376 -1.15 19.32 -23.89
CA LEU A 376 0.27 19.43 -23.53
C LEU A 376 0.52 20.62 -22.58
N TRP A 377 -0.15 21.75 -22.78
CA TRP A 377 -0.13 22.87 -21.82
C TRP A 377 -0.74 22.46 -20.47
N GLU A 378 -1.87 21.77 -20.48
CA GLU A 378 -2.48 21.25 -19.25
C GLU A 378 -1.51 20.31 -18.51
N ALA A 379 -0.88 19.38 -19.23
CA ALA A 379 0.11 18.48 -18.66
C ALA A 379 1.29 19.25 -18.05
N LEU A 380 1.79 20.28 -18.72
CA LEU A 380 2.89 21.12 -18.22
C LEU A 380 2.50 21.86 -16.94
N VAL A 381 1.27 22.38 -16.85
CA VAL A 381 0.77 23.10 -15.67
C VAL A 381 0.64 22.17 -14.46
N ILE A 382 0.28 20.90 -14.66
CA ILE A 382 0.18 19.92 -13.57
C ILE A 382 1.56 19.66 -12.94
N ASN A 383 2.60 19.50 -13.76
CA ASN A 383 3.96 19.36 -13.28
C ASN A 383 4.98 19.80 -14.35
N PRO A 384 5.64 20.97 -14.18
CA PRO A 384 6.56 21.50 -15.18
C PRO A 384 7.90 20.76 -15.26
N PHE A 385 8.19 19.82 -14.34
CA PHE A 385 9.45 19.09 -14.29
C PHE A 385 9.48 17.83 -15.16
N ASN A 386 8.39 17.54 -15.88
CA ASN A 386 8.35 16.41 -16.79
C ASN A 386 8.98 16.74 -18.15
N ARG A 387 10.23 16.30 -18.36
CA ARG A 387 11.00 16.53 -19.61
C ARG A 387 10.24 16.14 -20.87
N THR A 388 9.61 14.97 -20.90
CA THR A 388 8.84 14.50 -22.06
C THR A 388 7.68 15.43 -22.41
N VAL A 389 7.01 16.00 -21.40
CA VAL A 389 5.93 16.97 -21.62
C VAL A 389 6.48 18.27 -22.21
N VAL A 390 7.58 18.78 -21.65
CA VAL A 390 8.26 19.99 -22.12
C VAL A 390 8.73 19.82 -23.58
N GLU A 391 9.41 18.73 -23.89
CA GLU A 391 9.90 18.41 -25.24
C GLU A 391 8.76 18.31 -26.26
N ARG A 392 7.69 17.56 -25.93
CA ARG A 392 6.54 17.41 -26.84
C ARG A 392 5.82 18.71 -27.09
N LEU A 393 5.65 19.54 -26.06
CA LEU A 393 5.05 20.86 -26.21
C LEU A 393 5.93 21.79 -27.03
N LEU A 394 7.24 21.83 -26.76
CA LEU A 394 8.21 22.63 -27.51
C LEU A 394 8.15 22.30 -29.01
N MET A 395 8.13 21.01 -29.37
CA MET A 395 7.98 20.58 -30.77
C MET A 395 6.69 21.09 -31.43
N GLN A 396 5.59 21.24 -30.69
CA GLN A 396 4.32 21.77 -31.21
C GLN A 396 4.31 23.30 -31.32
N LEU A 397 5.07 24.01 -30.50
CA LEU A 397 5.18 25.47 -30.55
C LEU A 397 6.18 25.93 -31.62
N GLU A 398 7.27 25.20 -31.85
CA GLU A 398 8.24 25.53 -32.90
C GLU A 398 7.67 25.45 -34.32
N GLN A 399 6.58 24.69 -34.50
CA GLN A 399 5.84 24.60 -35.77
C GLN A 399 4.87 25.77 -35.98
N ASP A 400 4.73 26.68 -35.01
CA ASP A 400 3.83 27.82 -35.07
C ASP A 400 4.61 29.13 -34.94
N ASP A 401 4.66 29.88 -36.03
CA ASP A 401 5.35 31.17 -36.11
C ASP A 401 4.82 32.19 -35.08
N GLN A 402 3.59 32.03 -34.58
CA GLN A 402 3.00 32.93 -33.59
C GLN A 402 3.39 32.59 -32.14
N ALA A 403 4.00 31.42 -31.89
CA ALA A 403 4.32 30.91 -30.55
C ALA A 403 5.84 30.85 -30.25
N GLN A 404 6.64 31.60 -31.01
CA GLN A 404 8.11 31.57 -30.91
C GLN A 404 8.64 32.04 -29.55
N ALA A 405 7.97 33.00 -28.91
CA ALA A 405 8.37 33.51 -27.60
C ALA A 405 8.15 32.44 -26.50
N GLU A 406 7.02 31.74 -26.52
CA GLU A 406 6.74 30.63 -25.62
C GLU A 406 7.68 29.45 -25.87
N ALA A 407 8.00 29.16 -27.14
CA ALA A 407 8.98 28.13 -27.49
C ALA A 407 10.39 28.46 -26.93
N GLU A 408 10.83 29.72 -27.00
CA GLU A 408 12.10 30.15 -26.41
C GLU A 408 12.13 29.95 -24.89
N GLN A 409 11.06 30.32 -24.18
CA GLN A 409 10.95 30.11 -22.73
C GLN A 409 10.99 28.62 -22.34
N LEU A 410 10.32 27.75 -23.09
CA LEU A 410 10.35 26.30 -22.85
C LEU A 410 11.72 25.70 -23.18
N ARG A 411 12.43 26.23 -24.18
CA ARG A 411 13.79 25.79 -24.52
C ARG A 411 14.78 26.12 -23.39
N ASP A 412 14.68 27.31 -22.81
CA ASP A 412 15.50 27.69 -21.65
C ASP A 412 15.19 26.81 -20.43
N TRP A 413 13.91 26.50 -20.20
CA TRP A 413 13.50 25.60 -19.13
C TRP A 413 14.01 24.17 -19.34
N LEU A 414 13.90 23.64 -20.56
CA LEU A 414 14.44 22.32 -20.91
C LEU A 414 15.96 22.29 -20.70
N CYS A 415 16.68 23.33 -21.14
CA CYS A 415 18.12 23.46 -20.90
C CYS A 415 18.46 23.47 -19.40
N ARG A 416 17.64 24.13 -18.57
CA ARG A 416 17.80 24.08 -17.11
C ARG A 416 17.56 22.67 -16.56
N LEU A 417 16.54 21.95 -17.01
CA LEU A 417 16.29 20.56 -16.61
C LEU A 417 17.45 19.64 -17.03
N ASP A 418 18.02 19.85 -18.21
CA ASP A 418 19.14 19.06 -18.74
C ASP A 418 20.48 19.37 -18.07
N SER A 419 20.55 20.45 -17.28
CA SER A 419 21.73 20.75 -16.44
C SER A 419 21.90 19.79 -15.24
N LEU A 420 20.86 19.01 -14.94
CA LEU A 420 20.83 17.96 -13.92
C LEU A 420 20.78 16.58 -14.59
N PRO A 421 21.27 15.52 -13.93
CA PRO A 421 21.13 14.15 -14.42
C PRO A 421 19.68 13.85 -14.84
N GLY A 422 19.55 13.23 -16.01
CA GLY A 422 18.25 12.89 -16.59
C GLY A 422 17.48 11.89 -15.73
N PHE A 423 16.30 12.29 -15.28
CA PHE A 423 15.28 11.42 -14.73
C PHE A 423 14.17 11.27 -15.77
N ASP A 424 13.92 10.03 -16.15
CA ASP A 424 12.85 9.67 -17.07
C ASP A 424 11.56 9.41 -16.28
N ASN A 425 10.59 10.31 -16.43
CA ASN A 425 9.31 10.21 -15.74
C ASN A 425 8.44 9.07 -16.26
N GLU A 426 8.60 8.65 -17.52
CA GLU A 426 7.90 7.48 -18.06
C GLU A 426 8.46 6.19 -17.45
N VAL A 427 9.78 6.08 -17.29
CA VAL A 427 10.43 4.96 -16.58
C VAL A 427 10.04 4.96 -15.10
N LEU A 428 10.06 6.13 -14.46
CA LEU A 428 9.67 6.27 -13.06
C LEU A 428 8.22 5.81 -12.84
N LEU A 429 7.26 6.34 -13.63
CA LEU A 429 5.87 5.89 -13.57
C LEU A 429 5.76 4.39 -13.82
N SER A 430 6.47 3.86 -14.82
CA SER A 430 6.48 2.43 -15.15
C SER A 430 7.00 1.53 -14.02
N SER A 431 7.85 2.06 -13.14
CA SER A 431 8.33 1.37 -11.92
C SER A 431 7.36 1.45 -10.74
N MET A 432 6.35 2.33 -10.80
CA MET A 432 5.32 2.52 -9.78
C MET A 432 4.10 1.61 -10.01
N SER A 433 3.21 1.50 -9.02
CA SER A 433 2.01 0.64 -9.10
C SER A 433 1.12 0.96 -10.30
N SER A 434 0.77 2.23 -10.45
CA SER A 434 -0.17 2.71 -11.46
C SER A 434 0.41 2.56 -12.86
N GLY A 435 1.71 2.86 -13.06
CA GLY A 435 2.35 2.66 -14.35
C GLY A 435 2.56 1.20 -14.72
N ARG A 436 2.86 0.30 -13.76
CA ARG A 436 2.86 -1.14 -14.02
C ARG A 436 1.51 -1.63 -14.50
N LEU A 437 0.42 -1.15 -13.89
CA LEU A 437 -0.94 -1.50 -14.27
C LEU A 437 -1.31 -0.98 -15.66
N LEU A 438 -0.95 0.27 -15.98
CA LEU A 438 -1.15 0.85 -17.32
C LEU A 438 -0.34 0.12 -18.39
N ASN A 439 0.93 -0.21 -18.10
CA ASN A 439 1.78 -0.99 -19.01
C ASN A 439 1.23 -2.40 -19.22
N TRP A 440 0.73 -3.04 -18.16
CA TRP A 440 0.08 -4.33 -18.23
C TRP A 440 -1.17 -4.28 -19.12
N LEU A 441 -2.03 -3.28 -18.94
CA LEU A 441 -3.21 -3.10 -19.79
C LEU A 441 -2.83 -2.90 -21.26
N LYS A 442 -1.87 -2.01 -21.54
CA LYS A 442 -1.38 -1.73 -22.90
C LYS A 442 -0.79 -2.96 -23.58
N ALA A 443 -0.06 -3.80 -22.83
CA ALA A 443 0.57 -5.00 -23.36
C ALA A 443 -0.44 -6.08 -23.82
N ARG A 444 -1.72 -5.96 -23.44
CA ARG A 444 -2.80 -6.89 -23.83
C ARG A 444 -3.52 -6.48 -25.10
N GLU A 445 -3.27 -5.28 -25.61
CA GLU A 445 -3.95 -4.81 -26.82
C GLU A 445 -3.54 -5.65 -28.05
N PRO A 446 -4.50 -6.03 -28.91
CA PRO A 446 -4.21 -6.76 -30.14
C PRO A 446 -3.47 -5.86 -31.13
N GLY A 447 -2.53 -6.44 -31.88
CA GLY A 447 -1.95 -5.74 -33.03
C GLY A 447 -2.98 -5.53 -34.15
N ASP A 448 -2.75 -4.54 -35.02
CA ASP A 448 -3.68 -4.11 -36.09
C ASP A 448 -4.24 -5.24 -36.96
N GLU A 449 -3.44 -6.27 -37.24
CA GLU A 449 -3.88 -7.41 -38.04
C GLU A 449 -4.91 -8.26 -37.30
N LEU A 450 -4.72 -8.49 -36.01
CA LEU A 450 -5.67 -9.22 -35.17
C LEU A 450 -6.96 -8.41 -34.99
N VAL A 451 -6.87 -7.08 -34.85
CA VAL A 451 -8.03 -6.18 -34.84
C VAL A 451 -8.86 -6.36 -36.12
N ARG A 452 -8.22 -6.36 -37.30
CA ARG A 452 -8.92 -6.58 -38.59
C ARG A 452 -9.58 -7.96 -38.66
N GLN A 453 -8.90 -9.00 -38.17
CA GLN A 453 -9.43 -10.36 -38.17
C GLN A 453 -10.63 -10.51 -37.23
N ALA A 454 -10.54 -9.94 -36.01
CA ALA A 454 -11.63 -9.90 -35.05
C ALA A 454 -12.85 -9.16 -35.61
N ALA A 455 -12.66 -7.98 -36.21
CA ALA A 455 -13.74 -7.24 -36.85
C ALA A 455 -14.41 -8.07 -37.97
N LYS A 456 -13.62 -8.72 -38.83
CA LYS A 456 -14.14 -9.60 -39.89
C LYS A 456 -14.90 -10.81 -39.34
N ARG A 457 -14.48 -11.36 -38.20
CA ARG A 457 -15.20 -12.45 -37.51
C ARG A 457 -16.56 -11.96 -37.04
N LEU A 458 -16.64 -10.82 -36.36
CA LEU A 458 -17.89 -10.23 -35.90
C LEU A 458 -18.82 -9.88 -37.07
N ASP A 459 -18.30 -9.30 -38.15
CA ASP A 459 -19.09 -8.94 -39.35
C ASP A 459 -19.76 -10.15 -40.02
N LYS A 460 -19.10 -11.32 -40.03
CA LYS A 460 -19.70 -12.58 -40.53
C LYS A 460 -20.94 -13.00 -39.72
N HIS A 461 -21.08 -12.49 -38.50
CA HIS A 461 -22.18 -12.77 -37.58
C HIS A 461 -22.97 -11.49 -37.30
N HIS A 462 -23.28 -10.72 -38.35
CA HIS A 462 -24.09 -9.50 -38.28
C HIS A 462 -23.54 -8.40 -37.35
N GLY A 463 -22.21 -8.34 -37.20
CA GLY A 463 -21.53 -7.39 -36.32
C GLY A 463 -21.37 -7.86 -34.87
N GLY A 464 -21.81 -9.08 -34.55
CA GLY A 464 -21.79 -9.64 -33.20
C GLY A 464 -22.85 -9.01 -32.28
N PRO A 465 -22.75 -9.25 -30.96
CA PRO A 465 -23.66 -8.66 -29.99
C PRO A 465 -23.47 -7.14 -29.90
N SER A 466 -24.58 -6.42 -29.83
CA SER A 466 -24.61 -4.95 -29.72
C SER A 466 -24.78 -4.49 -28.26
N PHE A 467 -24.04 -3.45 -27.87
CA PHE A 467 -23.95 -2.95 -26.51
C PHE A 467 -24.67 -1.60 -26.34
N GLY A 468 -25.62 -1.54 -25.40
CA GLY A 468 -26.30 -0.33 -25.01
C GLY A 468 -25.69 0.29 -23.76
N ILE A 469 -25.14 1.49 -23.87
CA ILE A 469 -24.52 2.21 -22.75
C ILE A 469 -25.50 3.29 -22.29
N LEU A 470 -26.02 3.14 -21.08
CA LEU A 470 -26.80 4.17 -20.38
C LEU A 470 -25.81 5.04 -19.61
N LEU A 471 -25.50 6.22 -20.14
CA LEU A 471 -24.47 7.11 -19.61
C LEU A 471 -25.10 8.21 -18.75
N LEU A 472 -24.83 8.21 -17.46
CA LEU A 472 -25.30 9.24 -16.51
C LEU A 472 -24.33 10.42 -16.48
N ASP A 473 -24.83 11.61 -16.78
CA ASP A 473 -24.13 12.89 -16.67
C ASP A 473 -24.94 13.83 -15.77
N LEU A 474 -25.07 13.45 -14.50
CA LEU A 474 -25.91 14.19 -13.54
C LEU A 474 -25.23 15.46 -13.01
N GLU A 475 -23.90 15.53 -13.10
CA GLU A 475 -23.09 16.71 -12.74
C GLU A 475 -22.99 17.75 -13.88
N ALA A 476 -23.45 17.40 -15.09
CA ALA A 476 -23.29 18.20 -16.29
C ALA A 476 -21.81 18.56 -16.59
N ASP A 477 -20.91 17.60 -16.37
CA ASP A 477 -19.46 17.78 -16.54
C ASP A 477 -19.06 17.39 -17.97
N ILE A 478 -18.93 18.42 -18.82
CA ILE A 478 -18.58 18.24 -20.22
C ILE A 478 -17.19 17.63 -20.43
N VAL A 479 -16.24 17.84 -19.49
CA VAL A 479 -14.88 17.32 -19.59
C VAL A 479 -14.90 15.81 -19.34
N LYS A 480 -15.59 15.37 -18.29
CA LYS A 480 -15.81 13.96 -17.99
C LYS A 480 -16.55 13.26 -19.13
N LEU A 481 -17.64 13.88 -19.62
CA LEU A 481 -18.42 13.35 -20.73
C LEU A 481 -17.57 13.16 -22.00
N GLN A 482 -16.74 14.16 -22.34
CA GLN A 482 -15.82 14.08 -23.48
C GLN A 482 -14.80 12.96 -23.31
N ALA A 483 -14.25 12.76 -22.09
CA ALA A 483 -13.30 11.68 -21.82
C ALA A 483 -13.91 10.29 -22.08
N THR A 484 -15.17 10.07 -21.67
CA THR A 484 -15.91 8.85 -21.99
C THR A 484 -16.06 8.65 -23.50
N PHE A 485 -16.48 9.68 -24.24
CA PHE A 485 -16.63 9.57 -25.69
C PHE A 485 -15.29 9.31 -26.40
N ASP A 486 -14.23 10.01 -26.03
CA ASP A 486 -12.89 9.82 -26.61
C ASP A 486 -12.43 8.37 -26.42
N SER A 487 -12.65 7.78 -25.24
CA SER A 487 -12.29 6.37 -24.97
C SER A 487 -13.05 5.38 -25.86
N LEU A 488 -14.36 5.57 -26.03
CA LEU A 488 -15.18 4.75 -26.94
C LEU A 488 -14.75 4.90 -28.40
N MET A 489 -14.41 6.13 -28.81
CA MET A 489 -13.95 6.42 -30.16
C MET A 489 -12.54 5.87 -30.43
N ASN A 490 -11.68 5.79 -29.43
CA ASN A 490 -10.36 5.15 -29.54
C ASN A 490 -10.43 3.62 -29.48
N GLY A 491 -11.54 3.05 -29.00
CA GLY A 491 -11.73 1.60 -28.93
C GLY A 491 -11.89 0.90 -30.29
N TYR A 492 -11.59 -0.40 -30.31
CA TYR A 492 -11.62 -1.23 -31.53
C TYR A 492 -13.04 -1.66 -31.93
N SER A 493 -14.01 -1.66 -31.00
CA SER A 493 -15.40 -2.03 -31.28
C SER A 493 -16.26 -0.82 -31.62
N ARG A 494 -17.16 -0.97 -32.61
CA ARG A 494 -18.18 0.03 -32.98
C ARG A 494 -19.61 -0.46 -32.73
N ALA A 495 -19.76 -1.65 -32.15
CA ALA A 495 -21.05 -2.29 -31.92
C ALA A 495 -21.75 -1.75 -30.66
N PHE A 496 -21.80 -0.43 -30.49
CA PHE A 496 -22.42 0.20 -29.31
C PHE A 496 -23.39 1.32 -29.69
N LYS A 497 -24.33 1.60 -28.79
CA LYS A 497 -25.14 2.82 -28.77
C LYS A 497 -25.08 3.44 -27.39
N VAL A 498 -25.00 4.76 -27.32
CA VAL A 498 -24.92 5.52 -26.07
C VAL A 498 -26.19 6.35 -25.91
N VAL A 499 -26.84 6.22 -24.76
CA VAL A 499 -27.88 7.16 -24.32
C VAL A 499 -27.34 7.98 -23.18
N VAL A 500 -27.16 9.27 -23.41
CA VAL A 500 -26.68 10.23 -22.40
C VAL A 500 -27.87 10.82 -21.68
N LEU A 501 -27.94 10.62 -20.37
CA LEU A 501 -28.93 11.24 -19.49
C LEU A 501 -28.24 12.37 -18.72
N THR A 502 -28.51 13.61 -19.12
CA THR A 502 -27.83 14.79 -18.58
C THR A 502 -28.78 15.78 -17.92
N THR A 503 -28.36 16.37 -16.80
CA THR A 503 -29.00 17.54 -16.19
C THR A 503 -28.57 18.84 -16.87
N GLY A 504 -27.50 18.79 -17.67
CA GLY A 504 -26.91 19.89 -18.45
C GLY A 504 -27.66 20.20 -19.75
N GLU A 505 -27.26 21.28 -20.43
CA GLU A 505 -27.84 21.66 -21.72
C GLU A 505 -27.52 20.62 -22.79
N LEU A 506 -28.49 20.37 -23.68
CA LEU A 506 -28.31 19.36 -24.72
C LEU A 506 -27.38 19.93 -25.81
N PRO A 507 -26.25 19.27 -26.13
CA PRO A 507 -25.34 19.76 -27.17
C PRO A 507 -25.99 19.71 -28.56
N SER A 508 -26.93 18.78 -28.78
CA SER A 508 -27.75 18.71 -29.98
C SER A 508 -29.06 17.95 -29.74
N VAL A 509 -30.07 18.22 -30.57
CA VAL A 509 -31.31 17.42 -30.59
C VAL A 509 -31.06 16.15 -31.39
N THR A 510 -31.17 15.00 -30.71
CA THR A 510 -30.91 13.68 -31.29
C THR A 510 -32.15 12.79 -31.25
N LYS A 511 -32.16 11.71 -32.04
CA LYS A 511 -33.23 10.72 -32.12
C LYS A 511 -32.77 9.37 -31.56
N PRO A 512 -33.66 8.55 -30.98
CA PRO A 512 -33.31 7.24 -30.39
C PRO A 512 -32.62 6.25 -31.35
N GLN A 513 -32.76 6.43 -32.67
CA GLN A 513 -32.14 5.56 -33.67
C GLN A 513 -30.66 5.87 -33.91
N GLN A 514 -30.16 7.04 -33.47
CA GLN A 514 -28.78 7.44 -33.66
C GLN A 514 -27.85 6.71 -32.67
N THR A 515 -26.56 6.60 -33.03
CA THR A 515 -25.54 5.97 -32.18
C THR A 515 -25.41 6.65 -30.83
N VAL A 516 -25.56 7.98 -30.79
CA VAL A 516 -25.60 8.77 -29.57
C VAL A 516 -26.95 9.46 -29.48
N HIS A 517 -27.63 9.29 -28.35
CA HIS A 517 -28.92 9.92 -28.06
C HIS A 517 -28.88 10.64 -26.71
N PHE A 518 -29.12 11.95 -26.71
CA PHE A 518 -29.17 12.78 -25.51
C PHE A 518 -30.61 12.93 -25.01
N ILE A 519 -30.78 12.76 -23.70
CA ILE A 519 -32.04 12.92 -22.97
C ILE A 519 -31.79 13.87 -21.81
N LYS A 520 -32.55 14.97 -21.77
CA LYS A 520 -32.55 15.88 -20.61
C LYS A 520 -33.31 15.20 -19.46
N VAL A 521 -32.69 15.16 -18.29
CA VAL A 521 -33.28 14.60 -17.06
C VAL A 521 -33.12 15.54 -15.88
N THR A 522 -33.81 15.21 -14.79
CA THR A 522 -33.66 15.78 -13.46
C THR A 522 -33.17 14.71 -12.50
N GLU A 523 -32.66 15.10 -11.34
CA GLU A 523 -32.29 14.16 -10.27
C GLU A 523 -33.47 13.25 -9.85
N GLN A 524 -34.72 13.66 -10.03
CA GLN A 524 -35.90 12.91 -9.60
C GLN A 524 -36.43 11.93 -10.65
N ASP A 525 -36.27 12.21 -11.95
CA ASP A 525 -36.86 11.41 -13.03
C ASP A 525 -35.83 10.60 -13.85
N HIS A 526 -34.52 10.77 -13.61
CA HIS A 526 -33.47 10.14 -14.40
C HIS A 526 -33.61 8.61 -14.49
N VAL A 527 -33.96 7.91 -13.39
CA VAL A 527 -34.16 6.44 -13.41
C VAL A 527 -35.33 6.04 -14.29
N GLN A 528 -36.45 6.77 -14.22
CA GLN A 528 -37.62 6.49 -15.06
C GLN A 528 -37.29 6.71 -16.55
N ARG A 529 -36.65 7.84 -16.87
CA ARG A 529 -36.23 8.20 -18.25
C ARG A 529 -35.24 7.19 -18.82
N MET A 530 -34.29 6.75 -18.00
CA MET A 530 -33.35 5.69 -18.34
C MET A 530 -34.08 4.39 -18.69
N ASN A 531 -35.06 4.00 -17.87
CA ASN A 531 -35.84 2.80 -18.13
C ASN A 531 -36.66 2.89 -19.43
N GLU A 532 -37.20 4.06 -19.74
CA GLU A 532 -37.93 4.32 -20.99
C GLU A 532 -37.00 4.26 -22.21
N ALA A 533 -35.80 4.83 -22.11
CA ALA A 533 -34.81 4.83 -23.18
C ALA A 533 -34.28 3.42 -23.46
N ALA A 534 -33.98 2.63 -22.42
CA ALA A 534 -33.58 1.23 -22.51
C ALA A 534 -34.56 0.37 -23.33
N ARG A 535 -35.87 0.65 -23.23
CA ARG A 535 -36.90 -0.03 -24.04
C ARG A 535 -36.76 0.23 -25.54
N GLN A 536 -36.14 1.33 -25.96
CA GLN A 536 -36.07 1.75 -27.36
C GLN A 536 -34.68 1.55 -28.02
N LEU A 537 -33.63 1.26 -27.25
CA LEU A 537 -32.24 1.16 -27.75
C LEU A 537 -32.06 0.16 -28.92
N GLY A 538 -32.77 -0.97 -28.86
CA GLY A 538 -32.65 -2.04 -29.84
C GLY A 538 -31.33 -2.80 -29.79
N THR A 539 -30.57 -2.72 -28.69
CA THR A 539 -29.32 -3.46 -28.46
C THR A 539 -29.57 -4.83 -27.81
N ASP A 540 -28.56 -5.70 -27.78
CA ASP A 540 -28.65 -7.03 -27.16
C ASP A 540 -28.32 -6.98 -25.66
N TRP A 541 -27.30 -6.18 -25.32
CA TRP A 541 -26.82 -5.98 -23.95
C TRP A 541 -27.03 -4.53 -23.53
N ILE A 542 -27.15 -4.31 -22.22
CA ILE A 542 -27.22 -2.99 -21.57
C ILE A 542 -26.22 -2.95 -20.42
N MET A 543 -25.54 -1.82 -20.28
CA MET A 543 -24.77 -1.46 -19.08
C MET A 543 -25.07 -0.03 -18.65
N LEU A 544 -24.88 0.24 -17.37
CA LEU A 544 -24.80 1.58 -16.80
C LEU A 544 -23.35 2.05 -16.82
N ALA A 545 -23.14 3.34 -17.07
CA ALA A 545 -21.86 4.02 -16.91
C ALA A 545 -22.09 5.46 -16.47
N GLU A 546 -21.07 6.10 -15.92
CA GLU A 546 -21.09 7.50 -15.52
C GLU A 546 -20.15 8.32 -16.41
N SER A 547 -20.48 9.60 -16.61
CA SER A 547 -19.59 10.53 -17.30
C SER A 547 -18.22 10.54 -16.59
N GLY A 548 -17.16 10.30 -17.34
CA GLY A 548 -15.79 10.19 -16.82
C GLY A 548 -15.26 8.76 -16.83
N ASP A 549 -16.14 7.75 -16.86
CA ASP A 549 -15.74 6.36 -17.08
C ASP A 549 -15.14 6.21 -18.48
N GLN A 550 -13.96 5.62 -18.57
CA GLN A 550 -13.23 5.44 -19.82
C GLN A 550 -13.15 3.97 -20.20
N PHE A 551 -13.61 3.63 -21.39
CA PHE A 551 -13.56 2.27 -21.93
C PHE A 551 -12.14 1.91 -22.35
N THR A 552 -11.70 0.70 -22.03
CA THR A 552 -10.44 0.16 -22.54
C THR A 552 -10.56 -0.10 -24.05
N ALA A 553 -9.44 0.03 -24.77
CA ALA A 553 -9.47 -0.07 -26.24
C ALA A 553 -9.98 -1.44 -26.72
N GLY A 554 -9.59 -2.51 -26.01
CA GLY A 554 -9.94 -3.89 -26.32
C GLY A 554 -11.20 -4.44 -25.64
N GLY A 555 -11.70 -3.83 -24.56
CA GLY A 555 -12.70 -4.42 -23.67
C GLY A 555 -14.00 -4.84 -24.38
N LEU A 556 -14.65 -3.93 -25.11
CA LEU A 556 -15.88 -4.22 -25.85
C LEU A 556 -15.66 -5.18 -27.03
N MET A 557 -14.47 -5.17 -27.65
CA MET A 557 -14.14 -6.13 -28.72
C MET A 557 -13.99 -7.53 -28.14
N ARG A 558 -13.32 -7.66 -26.99
CA ARG A 558 -13.19 -8.93 -26.27
C ARG A 558 -14.56 -9.46 -25.86
N ALA A 559 -15.40 -8.63 -25.25
CA ALA A 559 -16.77 -8.99 -24.91
C ALA A 559 -17.56 -9.43 -26.15
N GLY A 560 -17.42 -8.72 -27.28
CA GLY A 560 -18.09 -9.05 -28.53
C GLY A 560 -17.72 -10.43 -29.09
N LEU A 561 -16.44 -10.81 -29.02
CA LEU A 561 -15.96 -12.12 -29.48
C LEU A 561 -16.43 -13.25 -28.55
N GLU A 562 -16.31 -13.06 -27.24
CA GLU A 562 -16.66 -14.06 -26.22
C GLU A 562 -18.16 -14.32 -26.14
N LEU A 563 -18.98 -13.28 -26.31
CA LEU A 563 -20.44 -13.39 -26.26
C LEU A 563 -21.05 -13.86 -27.59
N LEU A 564 -20.23 -14.11 -28.60
CA LEU A 564 -20.69 -14.48 -29.93
C LEU A 564 -21.32 -15.88 -29.92
N GLY A 565 -22.64 -15.96 -30.12
CA GLY A 565 -23.37 -17.23 -30.19
C GLY A 565 -23.52 -17.94 -28.84
N VAL A 566 -23.23 -17.25 -27.73
CA VAL A 566 -23.40 -17.79 -26.38
C VAL A 566 -24.87 -17.74 -25.97
N GLU A 567 -25.46 -18.91 -25.72
CA GLU A 567 -26.82 -19.05 -25.20
C GLU A 567 -26.83 -19.16 -23.67
N GLY A 568 -27.93 -18.76 -23.03
CA GLY A 568 -28.15 -18.96 -21.59
C GLY A 568 -27.41 -17.98 -20.65
N VAL A 569 -26.45 -17.20 -21.13
CA VAL A 569 -25.83 -16.12 -20.34
C VAL A 569 -26.81 -14.95 -20.20
N ARG A 570 -26.99 -14.46 -18.98
CA ARG A 570 -27.97 -13.46 -18.58
C ARG A 570 -27.33 -12.12 -18.23
N ALA A 571 -26.18 -12.16 -17.55
CA ALA A 571 -25.40 -10.99 -17.20
C ALA A 571 -23.92 -11.35 -17.05
N VAL A 572 -23.04 -10.43 -17.42
CA VAL A 572 -21.58 -10.61 -17.39
C VAL A 572 -20.93 -9.50 -16.59
N ALA A 573 -20.18 -9.88 -15.57
CA ALA A 573 -19.24 -9.01 -14.89
C ALA A 573 -17.93 -8.95 -15.69
N MET A 574 -17.32 -7.77 -15.78
CA MET A 574 -15.97 -7.60 -16.32
C MET A 574 -15.06 -7.04 -15.22
N ASP A 575 -13.77 -6.89 -15.47
CA ASP A 575 -12.85 -6.28 -14.51
C ASP A 575 -12.78 -4.75 -14.70
N GLU A 576 -12.21 -4.05 -13.73
CA GLU A 576 -12.05 -2.60 -13.76
C GLU A 576 -10.68 -2.17 -13.25
N LEU A 577 -10.23 -1.01 -13.72
CA LEU A 577 -9.17 -0.25 -13.06
C LEU A 577 -9.82 0.98 -12.44
N GLN A 578 -9.57 1.22 -11.15
CA GLN A 578 -10.22 2.27 -10.38
C GLN A 578 -9.22 3.30 -9.87
N GLU A 579 -9.46 4.55 -10.20
CA GLU A 579 -8.77 5.68 -9.60
C GLU A 579 -9.30 5.90 -8.18
N GLN A 580 -8.40 5.77 -7.21
CA GLN A 580 -8.67 5.94 -5.79
C GLN A 580 -8.74 7.44 -5.44
N ALA A 581 -9.26 7.77 -4.26
CA ALA A 581 -9.37 9.17 -3.80
C ALA A 581 -8.03 9.93 -3.71
N ASN A 582 -6.91 9.21 -3.60
CA ASN A 582 -5.56 9.78 -3.63
C ASN A 582 -4.98 9.92 -5.06
N GLY A 583 -5.77 9.64 -6.09
CA GLY A 583 -5.38 9.71 -7.50
C GLY A 583 -4.58 8.50 -8.02
N LEU A 584 -4.26 7.53 -7.17
CA LEU A 584 -3.56 6.30 -7.59
C LEU A 584 -4.51 5.34 -8.30
N LEU A 585 -4.00 4.57 -9.25
CA LEU A 585 -4.74 3.52 -9.92
C LEU A 585 -4.64 2.19 -9.15
N GLY A 586 -5.78 1.61 -8.82
CA GLY A 586 -5.89 0.24 -8.30
C GLY A 586 -6.64 -0.65 -9.29
N ASP A 587 -6.40 -1.96 -9.24
CA ASP A 587 -7.14 -2.93 -10.01
C ASP A 587 -8.32 -3.52 -9.19
N VAL A 588 -9.40 -3.81 -9.90
CA VAL A 588 -10.56 -4.59 -9.43
C VAL A 588 -10.73 -5.76 -10.39
N MET A 589 -9.82 -6.71 -10.26
CA MET A 589 -9.88 -8.04 -10.84
C MET A 589 -10.84 -8.89 -9.99
N ARG A 590 -12.09 -8.99 -10.45
CA ARG A 590 -13.16 -9.71 -9.75
C ARG A 590 -12.87 -11.21 -9.82
N PRO A 591 -13.20 -12.00 -8.79
CA PRO A 591 -13.30 -13.44 -9.01
C PRO A 591 -14.41 -13.73 -10.03
N GLY A 592 -14.60 -15.01 -10.36
CA GLY A 592 -15.86 -15.43 -10.95
C GLY A 592 -17.06 -15.07 -10.06
N ILE A 593 -18.24 -15.55 -10.46
CA ILE A 593 -19.47 -15.16 -9.77
C ILE A 593 -19.47 -15.56 -8.29
N ASN A 594 -19.41 -14.57 -7.41
CA ASN A 594 -19.30 -14.76 -5.96
C ASN A 594 -20.44 -14.02 -5.25
N LEU A 595 -21.48 -14.78 -4.87
CA LEU A 595 -22.70 -14.23 -4.25
C LEU A 595 -22.40 -13.49 -2.94
N ASP A 596 -21.55 -14.06 -2.11
CA ASP A 596 -21.20 -13.49 -0.82
C ASP A 596 -20.43 -12.18 -0.98
N MET A 597 -19.47 -12.11 -1.91
CA MET A 597 -18.83 -10.82 -2.23
C MET A 597 -19.82 -9.81 -2.84
N LEU A 598 -20.74 -10.24 -3.71
CA LEU A 598 -21.76 -9.35 -4.26
C LEU A 598 -22.62 -8.71 -3.16
N GLN A 599 -22.97 -9.49 -2.13
CA GLN A 599 -23.74 -9.00 -0.98
C GLN A 599 -22.91 -8.18 0.00
N SER A 600 -21.63 -8.54 0.20
CA SER A 600 -20.79 -7.93 1.23
C SER A 600 -19.97 -6.74 0.77
N VAL A 601 -19.65 -6.62 -0.51
CA VAL A 601 -18.92 -5.48 -1.10
C VAL A 601 -19.55 -5.05 -2.44
N PRO A 602 -20.84 -4.65 -2.44
CA PRO A 602 -21.59 -4.32 -3.65
C PRO A 602 -20.92 -3.24 -4.51
N GLY A 603 -20.32 -2.21 -3.91
CA GLY A 603 -19.59 -1.17 -4.64
C GLY A 603 -18.45 -1.70 -5.52
N LEU A 604 -17.85 -2.85 -5.17
CA LEU A 604 -16.83 -3.51 -5.98
C LEU A 604 -17.39 -4.59 -6.92
N MET A 605 -18.54 -5.20 -6.60
CA MET A 605 -19.03 -6.39 -7.29
C MET A 605 -20.25 -6.17 -8.19
N ALA A 606 -21.03 -5.12 -7.98
CA ALA A 606 -22.31 -4.91 -8.66
C ALA A 606 -22.24 -3.93 -9.85
N ARG A 607 -21.13 -3.20 -10.00
CA ARG A 607 -21.02 -2.10 -10.96
C ARG A 607 -20.66 -2.57 -12.37
N HIS A 608 -21.18 -1.86 -13.37
CA HIS A 608 -20.86 -1.95 -14.80
C HIS A 608 -21.07 -3.34 -15.42
N TRP A 609 -22.09 -4.05 -15.01
CA TRP A 609 -22.42 -5.35 -15.61
C TRP A 609 -23.03 -5.17 -17.00
N LEU A 610 -22.64 -6.05 -17.93
CA LEU A 610 -23.36 -6.24 -19.19
C LEU A 610 -24.55 -7.15 -18.93
N VAL A 611 -25.77 -6.61 -18.96
CA VAL A 611 -27.01 -7.37 -18.72
C VAL A 611 -27.76 -7.55 -20.04
N ARG A 612 -28.24 -8.75 -20.33
CA ARG A 612 -29.12 -8.97 -21.47
C ARG A 612 -30.35 -8.07 -21.41
N ARG A 613 -30.60 -7.31 -22.47
CA ARG A 613 -31.67 -6.29 -22.48
C ARG A 613 -33.05 -6.87 -22.25
N ASP A 614 -33.36 -8.01 -22.86
CA ASP A 614 -34.66 -8.65 -22.70
C ASP A 614 -34.88 -9.11 -21.25
N LEU A 615 -33.87 -9.69 -20.60
CA LEU A 615 -33.96 -10.08 -19.18
C LEU A 615 -33.99 -8.87 -18.24
N TRP A 616 -33.28 -7.79 -18.59
CA TRP A 616 -33.38 -6.51 -17.90
C TRP A 616 -34.82 -5.96 -17.96
N LEU A 617 -35.49 -6.08 -19.12
CA LEU A 617 -36.88 -5.67 -19.31
C LEU A 617 -37.86 -6.55 -18.52
N GLU A 618 -37.67 -7.87 -18.55
CA GLU A 618 -38.45 -8.84 -17.76
C GLU A 618 -38.28 -8.67 -16.25
N ALA A 619 -37.12 -8.17 -15.81
CA ALA A 619 -36.86 -7.81 -14.43
C ALA A 619 -37.61 -6.53 -14.01
N GLY A 620 -38.10 -5.72 -14.96
CA GLY A 620 -38.77 -4.44 -14.73
C GLY A 620 -37.84 -3.23 -14.81
N GLY A 621 -36.60 -3.41 -15.27
CA GLY A 621 -35.58 -2.37 -15.33
C GLY A 621 -35.00 -2.00 -13.96
N PHE A 622 -34.50 -0.78 -13.83
CA PHE A 622 -33.94 -0.23 -12.60
C PHE A 622 -35.02 0.29 -11.65
N ASP A 623 -34.86 0.09 -10.34
CA ASP A 623 -35.82 0.53 -9.33
C ASP A 623 -35.51 1.95 -8.83
N ALA A 624 -36.39 2.90 -9.13
CA ALA A 624 -36.24 4.30 -8.77
C ALA A 624 -36.28 4.57 -7.25
N ARG A 625 -36.64 3.57 -6.42
CA ARG A 625 -36.57 3.68 -4.95
C ARG A 625 -35.13 3.61 -4.42
N TYR A 626 -34.20 3.06 -5.21
CA TYR A 626 -32.81 2.84 -4.81
C TYR A 626 -31.80 3.42 -5.83
N PRO A 627 -31.86 4.74 -6.15
CA PRO A 627 -31.02 5.35 -7.19
C PRO A 627 -29.51 5.23 -6.97
N GLN A 628 -29.05 4.92 -5.76
CA GLN A 628 -27.64 4.71 -5.44
C GLN A 628 -27.23 3.21 -5.42
N ALA A 629 -28.17 2.29 -5.66
CA ALA A 629 -27.94 0.85 -5.63
C ALA A 629 -28.62 0.14 -6.83
N LEU A 630 -28.77 0.84 -7.96
CA LEU A 630 -29.55 0.40 -9.12
C LEU A 630 -29.11 -0.95 -9.67
N GLU A 631 -27.80 -1.09 -9.93
CA GLU A 631 -27.24 -2.32 -10.48
C GLU A 631 -27.26 -3.46 -9.46
N PHE A 632 -26.98 -3.16 -8.19
CA PHE A 632 -27.01 -4.14 -7.11
C PHE A 632 -28.42 -4.72 -6.91
N ASP A 633 -29.46 -3.88 -6.87
CA ASP A 633 -30.86 -4.31 -6.80
C ASP A 633 -31.25 -5.17 -8.01
N LEU A 634 -30.89 -4.74 -9.21
CA LEU A 634 -31.19 -5.50 -10.42
C LEU A 634 -30.55 -6.90 -10.39
N LEU A 635 -29.27 -6.99 -10.05
CA LEU A 635 -28.55 -8.27 -9.98
C LEU A 635 -29.18 -9.20 -8.93
N LEU A 636 -29.53 -8.67 -7.76
CA LEU A 636 -30.21 -9.45 -6.72
C LEU A 636 -31.61 -9.91 -7.15
N ARG A 637 -32.37 -9.12 -7.91
CA ARG A 637 -33.64 -9.56 -8.51
C ARG A 637 -33.45 -10.65 -9.57
N LEU A 638 -32.42 -10.53 -10.41
CA LEU A 638 -32.07 -11.56 -11.40
C LEU A 638 -31.65 -12.87 -10.73
N ILE A 639 -30.91 -12.80 -9.64
CA ILE A 639 -30.53 -13.96 -8.81
C ILE A 639 -31.76 -14.56 -8.13
N GLY A 640 -32.63 -13.73 -7.55
CA GLY A 640 -33.84 -14.20 -6.89
C GLY A 640 -34.81 -14.94 -7.82
N LYS A 641 -34.89 -14.54 -9.11
CA LYS A 641 -35.76 -15.19 -10.10
C LYS A 641 -35.12 -16.40 -10.79
N GLY A 642 -33.82 -16.35 -11.10
CA GLY A 642 -33.16 -17.32 -11.97
C GLY A 642 -31.94 -18.03 -11.38
N GLY A 643 -31.67 -17.86 -10.07
CA GLY A 643 -30.49 -18.38 -9.40
C GLY A 643 -29.19 -17.76 -9.89
N MET A 644 -28.07 -18.44 -9.66
CA MET A 644 -26.73 -18.00 -10.11
C MET A 644 -26.41 -18.42 -11.56
N ALA A 645 -27.16 -19.38 -12.11
CA ALA A 645 -26.92 -19.92 -13.45
C ALA A 645 -27.03 -18.84 -14.54
N GLY A 646 -26.10 -18.83 -15.49
CA GLY A 646 -26.06 -17.84 -16.57
C GLY A 646 -25.52 -16.46 -16.15
N LEU A 647 -25.09 -16.27 -14.89
CA LEU A 647 -24.19 -15.17 -14.57
C LEU A 647 -22.77 -15.60 -14.92
N ALA A 648 -22.01 -14.73 -15.58
CA ALA A 648 -20.64 -15.02 -15.98
C ALA A 648 -19.69 -13.87 -15.60
N HIS A 649 -18.41 -14.18 -15.55
CA HIS A 649 -17.34 -13.20 -15.43
C HIS A 649 -16.41 -13.35 -16.61
N LEU A 650 -16.04 -12.23 -17.22
CA LEU A 650 -15.04 -12.15 -18.26
C LEU A 650 -13.85 -11.39 -17.66
N ALA A 651 -12.72 -12.09 -17.47
CA ALA A 651 -11.50 -11.57 -16.86
C ALA A 651 -10.74 -10.60 -17.79
N GLU A 652 -11.38 -9.49 -18.16
CA GLU A 652 -10.80 -8.40 -18.94
C GLU A 652 -11.27 -7.06 -18.37
N PRO A 653 -10.37 -6.09 -18.15
CA PRO A 653 -10.77 -4.76 -17.75
C PRO A 653 -11.61 -4.09 -18.83
N LEU A 654 -12.85 -3.71 -18.51
CA LEU A 654 -13.71 -2.95 -19.41
C LEU A 654 -13.52 -1.44 -19.26
N LEU A 655 -13.30 -0.97 -18.03
CA LEU A 655 -13.29 0.45 -17.69
C LEU A 655 -12.06 0.86 -16.86
N LEU A 656 -11.62 2.11 -17.08
CA LEU A 656 -10.90 2.94 -16.14
C LEU A 656 -11.91 3.93 -15.55
N CYS A 657 -12.26 3.80 -14.28
CA CYS A 657 -13.32 4.57 -13.63
C CYS A 657 -12.90 5.08 -12.25
N SER A 658 -13.74 5.89 -11.61
CA SER A 658 -13.51 6.29 -10.21
C SER A 658 -13.92 5.18 -9.24
N ALA A 659 -13.11 4.98 -8.21
CA ALA A 659 -13.46 4.11 -7.10
C ALA A 659 -14.78 4.56 -6.46
N PRO A 660 -15.66 3.63 -6.05
CA PRO A 660 -16.95 3.98 -5.45
C PRO A 660 -16.78 4.75 -4.13
N ASP A 661 -17.71 5.67 -3.86
CA ASP A 661 -17.76 6.39 -2.59
C ASP A 661 -18.28 5.48 -1.47
N ASN A 662 -17.36 5.03 -0.61
CA ASN A 662 -17.64 4.16 0.55
C ASN A 662 -18.42 4.86 1.68
N SER A 663 -19.00 6.05 1.48
CA SER A 663 -19.85 6.72 2.48
C SER A 663 -21.35 6.47 2.29
N ARG A 664 -21.78 5.85 1.17
CA ARG A 664 -23.20 5.84 0.73
C ARG A 664 -23.88 4.46 0.67
N HIS A 665 -23.87 3.66 1.75
CA HIS A 665 -24.42 2.28 1.74
C HIS A 665 -25.87 2.12 2.24
N ASP A 666 -26.57 3.19 2.62
CA ASP A 666 -27.90 3.03 3.21
C ASP A 666 -28.91 2.38 2.25
N GLN A 667 -28.82 2.69 0.96
CA GLN A 667 -29.68 2.08 -0.05
C GLN A 667 -29.25 0.65 -0.37
N GLU A 668 -27.96 0.37 -0.49
CA GLU A 668 -27.45 -1.01 -0.69
C GLU A 668 -27.87 -1.92 0.47
N ARG A 669 -27.76 -1.42 1.70
CA ARG A 669 -28.25 -2.13 2.91
C ARG A 669 -29.74 -2.38 2.83
N ALA A 670 -30.54 -1.40 2.43
CA ALA A 670 -31.99 -1.55 2.31
C ALA A 670 -32.38 -2.59 1.24
N VAL A 671 -31.70 -2.55 0.08
CA VAL A 671 -31.86 -3.53 -1.01
C VAL A 671 -31.52 -4.94 -0.52
N LEU A 672 -30.39 -5.11 0.19
CA LEU A 672 -29.95 -6.41 0.68
C LEU A 672 -30.91 -6.96 1.75
N VAL A 673 -31.36 -6.13 2.70
CA VAL A 673 -32.39 -6.51 3.69
C VAL A 673 -33.65 -6.99 2.98
N GLN A 674 -34.13 -6.25 1.97
CA GLN A 674 -35.32 -6.65 1.23
C GLN A 674 -35.11 -7.98 0.49
N HIS A 675 -33.99 -8.14 -0.21
CA HIS A 675 -33.68 -9.36 -0.96
C HIS A 675 -33.59 -10.60 -0.06
N VAL A 676 -32.90 -10.50 1.06
CA VAL A 676 -32.73 -11.62 2.01
C VAL A 676 -34.06 -11.92 2.72
N ALA A 677 -34.86 -10.91 3.05
CA ALA A 677 -36.20 -11.11 3.61
C ALA A 677 -37.15 -11.85 2.64
N GLN A 678 -37.07 -11.55 1.34
CA GLN A 678 -37.85 -12.26 0.31
C GLN A 678 -37.50 -13.76 0.19
N ARG A 679 -36.32 -14.16 0.66
CA ARG A 679 -35.89 -15.56 0.77
C ARG A 679 -36.38 -16.25 2.04
N GLY A 680 -37.09 -15.53 2.93
CA GLY A 680 -37.71 -16.08 4.14
C GLY A 680 -36.91 -15.88 5.43
N TYR A 681 -35.87 -15.04 5.43
CA TYR A 681 -35.06 -14.78 6.63
C TYR A 681 -35.49 -13.51 7.38
N ALA A 682 -35.34 -13.51 8.72
CA ALA A 682 -35.63 -12.35 9.57
C ALA A 682 -34.51 -11.28 9.61
N VAL A 683 -33.44 -11.52 8.85
CA VAL A 683 -32.23 -10.74 8.54
C VAL A 683 -31.93 -9.43 9.29
N SER A 684 -30.68 -9.27 9.68
CA SER A 684 -30.06 -7.98 10.02
C SER A 684 -28.82 -7.76 9.18
N VAL A 685 -28.66 -6.57 8.63
CA VAL A 685 -27.47 -6.19 7.86
C VAL A 685 -26.70 -5.12 8.60
N GLY A 686 -25.48 -5.45 9.01
CA GLY A 686 -24.52 -4.55 9.63
C GLY A 686 -23.41 -4.14 8.66
N SER A 687 -22.43 -3.40 9.18
CA SER A 687 -21.23 -2.99 8.45
C SER A 687 -20.03 -3.09 9.38
N VAL A 688 -18.97 -3.78 8.96
CA VAL A 688 -17.72 -3.90 9.74
C VAL A 688 -16.78 -2.74 9.44
N ARG A 689 -16.77 -2.26 8.19
CA ARG A 689 -15.96 -1.15 7.70
C ARG A 689 -16.74 -0.34 6.67
N PRO A 690 -16.39 0.94 6.44
CA PRO A 690 -16.87 1.66 5.28
C PRO A 690 -16.59 0.84 4.01
N GLY A 691 -17.63 0.53 3.25
CA GLY A 691 -17.59 -0.19 1.98
C GLY A 691 -18.12 -1.62 2.09
N THR A 692 -18.47 -2.08 3.31
CA THR A 692 -18.82 -3.48 3.55
C THR A 692 -20.18 -3.67 4.22
N LEU A 693 -20.84 -4.77 3.86
CA LEU A 693 -22.09 -5.24 4.46
C LEU A 693 -21.87 -6.65 5.04
N ALA A 694 -22.44 -6.89 6.22
CA ALA A 694 -22.39 -8.18 6.90
C ALA A 694 -23.82 -8.65 7.19
N VAL A 695 -24.17 -9.84 6.71
CA VAL A 695 -25.52 -10.40 6.81
C VAL A 695 -25.60 -11.36 7.99
N ASP A 696 -26.41 -11.02 8.98
CA ASP A 696 -26.90 -11.95 10.01
C ASP A 696 -28.27 -12.45 9.57
N TYR A 697 -28.36 -13.73 9.17
CA TYR A 697 -29.57 -14.34 8.65
C TYR A 697 -30.64 -14.57 9.74
N ARG A 698 -30.28 -14.44 11.02
CA ARG A 698 -31.17 -14.61 12.19
C ARG A 698 -31.97 -15.90 12.13
N HIS A 699 -31.29 -17.02 11.87
CA HIS A 699 -31.92 -18.34 11.89
C HIS A 699 -32.64 -18.57 13.22
N GLU A 700 -33.86 -19.09 13.19
CA GLU A 700 -34.61 -19.48 14.39
C GLU A 700 -34.06 -20.77 14.99
N ALA A 701 -33.65 -21.71 14.13
CA ALA A 701 -33.08 -22.98 14.52
C ALA A 701 -31.73 -22.79 15.24
N ARG A 702 -31.52 -23.64 16.25
CA ARG A 702 -30.26 -23.79 16.97
C ARG A 702 -29.91 -25.28 16.96
N PRO A 703 -29.32 -25.77 15.87
CA PRO A 703 -29.05 -27.19 15.68
C PRO A 703 -27.91 -27.68 16.58
N MET A 704 -27.87 -28.98 16.84
CA MET A 704 -26.74 -29.60 17.54
C MET A 704 -25.49 -29.61 16.63
N VAL A 705 -24.33 -29.24 17.19
CA VAL A 705 -23.04 -29.24 16.50
C VAL A 705 -22.09 -30.27 17.13
N SER A 706 -21.55 -31.19 16.34
CA SER A 706 -20.51 -32.12 16.79
C SER A 706 -19.13 -31.61 16.33
N ILE A 707 -18.29 -31.23 17.28
CA ILE A 707 -16.90 -30.81 17.04
C ILE A 707 -16.01 -32.05 17.12
N ILE A 708 -15.35 -32.41 16.03
CA ILE A 708 -14.57 -33.63 15.91
C ILE A 708 -13.09 -33.25 15.78
N VAL A 709 -12.27 -33.79 16.69
CA VAL A 709 -10.83 -33.51 16.76
C VAL A 709 -10.05 -34.83 16.67
N HIS A 710 -9.15 -34.93 15.70
CA HIS A 710 -8.27 -36.09 15.57
C HIS A 710 -7.19 -36.12 16.66
N CYS A 711 -6.86 -37.32 17.16
CA CYS A 711 -5.88 -37.54 18.22
C CYS A 711 -5.01 -38.74 17.88
N GLN A 712 -3.69 -38.59 17.95
CA GLN A 712 -2.73 -39.69 17.85
C GLN A 712 -1.39 -39.26 18.48
N ASP A 713 -1.17 -39.63 19.74
CA ASP A 713 0.06 -39.32 20.50
C ASP A 713 0.48 -37.82 20.49
N ASN A 714 -0.49 -36.91 20.39
CA ASN A 714 -0.32 -35.46 20.23
C ASN A 714 -0.79 -34.67 21.47
N PHE A 715 -0.45 -35.14 22.67
CA PHE A 715 -0.97 -34.64 23.95
C PHE A 715 -0.95 -33.12 24.09
N THR A 716 0.20 -32.47 23.90
CA THR A 716 0.35 -31.02 24.10
C THR A 716 -0.56 -30.21 23.18
N ALA A 717 -0.62 -30.55 21.89
CA ALA A 717 -1.47 -29.85 20.91
C ALA A 717 -2.95 -30.08 21.23
N LEU A 718 -3.35 -31.33 21.47
CA LEU A 718 -4.73 -31.68 21.79
C LEU A 718 -5.20 -31.01 23.08
N GLN A 719 -4.36 -30.94 24.11
CA GLN A 719 -4.65 -30.27 25.37
C GLN A 719 -4.95 -28.78 25.15
N ALA A 720 -4.09 -28.08 24.41
CA ALA A 720 -4.29 -26.67 24.09
C ALA A 720 -5.59 -26.45 23.29
N CYS A 721 -5.82 -27.26 22.26
CA CYS A 721 -7.04 -27.24 21.45
C CYS A 721 -8.30 -27.44 22.33
N LEU A 722 -8.35 -28.51 23.14
CA LEU A 722 -9.51 -28.81 23.99
C LEU A 722 -9.74 -27.74 25.07
N LEU A 723 -8.68 -27.21 25.68
CA LEU A 723 -8.81 -26.08 26.61
C LEU A 723 -9.39 -24.85 25.93
N SER A 724 -8.93 -24.51 24.72
CA SER A 724 -9.47 -23.38 23.96
C SER A 724 -10.96 -23.55 23.66
N LEU A 725 -11.38 -24.77 23.27
CA LEU A 725 -12.77 -25.11 22.99
C LEU A 725 -13.65 -24.94 24.23
N LEU A 726 -13.24 -25.50 25.36
CA LEU A 726 -13.99 -25.45 26.62
C LEU A 726 -14.08 -24.02 27.18
N GLN A 727 -13.01 -23.22 27.05
CA GLN A 727 -12.97 -21.87 27.61
C GLN A 727 -13.71 -20.84 26.75
N ARG A 728 -13.66 -20.97 25.42
CA ARG A 728 -14.09 -19.91 24.50
C ARG A 728 -15.42 -20.18 23.84
N THR A 729 -15.82 -21.44 23.60
CA THR A 729 -17.08 -21.74 22.91
C THR A 729 -18.29 -21.31 23.76
N ARG A 730 -19.18 -20.48 23.20
CA ARG A 730 -20.40 -20.00 23.90
C ARG A 730 -21.69 -20.64 23.42
N TYR A 731 -21.72 -21.13 22.19
CA TYR A 731 -22.84 -21.89 21.65
C TYR A 731 -23.15 -23.11 22.53
N GLN A 732 -24.41 -23.30 22.94
CA GLN A 732 -24.75 -24.29 23.97
C GLN A 732 -25.08 -25.68 23.43
N GLN A 733 -25.54 -25.81 22.19
CA GLN A 733 -25.92 -27.09 21.62
C GLN A 733 -24.75 -27.69 20.84
N HIS A 734 -23.72 -28.10 21.57
CA HIS A 734 -22.58 -28.79 20.98
C HIS A 734 -22.13 -30.00 21.79
N GLU A 735 -21.47 -30.94 21.12
CA GLU A 735 -20.63 -31.98 21.72
C GLU A 735 -19.22 -31.93 21.13
N ILE A 736 -18.25 -32.50 21.84
CA ILE A 736 -16.86 -32.64 21.39
C ILE A 736 -16.55 -34.13 21.30
N LEU A 737 -16.16 -34.62 20.12
CA LEU A 737 -15.69 -35.99 19.90
C LEU A 737 -14.18 -35.96 19.63
N VAL A 738 -13.42 -36.58 20.53
CA VAL A 738 -12.00 -36.84 20.33
C VAL A 738 -11.85 -38.17 19.61
N ALA A 739 -11.35 -38.16 18.39
CA ALA A 739 -11.11 -39.34 17.56
C ALA A 739 -9.68 -39.86 17.83
N ASP A 740 -9.52 -40.73 18.83
CA ASP A 740 -8.24 -41.33 19.20
C ASP A 740 -7.87 -42.51 18.30
N ASN A 741 -6.83 -42.31 17.48
CA ASN A 741 -6.29 -43.28 16.53
C ASN A 741 -5.31 -44.27 17.19
N ALA A 742 -5.78 -44.96 18.22
CA ALA A 742 -5.01 -45.95 18.98
C ALA A 742 -3.70 -45.39 19.60
N SER A 743 -3.78 -44.23 20.26
CA SER A 743 -2.65 -43.63 20.99
C SER A 743 -2.03 -44.61 21.99
N GLN A 744 -0.70 -44.52 22.13
CA GLN A 744 0.12 -45.38 23.00
C GLN A 744 0.76 -44.62 24.17
N SER A 745 0.78 -43.28 24.11
CA SER A 745 1.30 -42.44 25.19
C SER A 745 0.49 -42.66 26.49
N PRO A 746 1.12 -43.09 27.60
CA PRO A 746 0.43 -43.29 28.87
C PRO A 746 -0.20 -42.00 29.39
N GLU A 747 0.53 -40.88 29.30
CA GLU A 747 0.05 -39.56 29.74
C GLU A 747 -1.23 -39.14 29.00
N LEU A 748 -1.26 -39.32 27.67
CA LEU A 748 -2.43 -39.01 26.86
C LEU A 748 -3.60 -39.93 27.20
N CYS A 749 -3.34 -41.24 27.34
CA CYS A 749 -4.39 -42.22 27.67
C CYS A 749 -5.02 -41.95 29.04
N ASP A 750 -4.21 -41.71 30.06
CA ASP A 750 -4.65 -41.41 31.42
C ASP A 750 -5.46 -40.10 31.45
N TRP A 751 -4.99 -39.09 30.71
CA TRP A 751 -5.69 -37.82 30.59
C TRP A 751 -7.03 -37.96 29.88
N LEU A 752 -7.09 -38.63 28.73
CA LEU A 752 -8.35 -38.89 28.00
C LEU A 752 -9.35 -39.67 28.85
N ALA A 753 -8.90 -40.68 29.61
CA ALA A 753 -9.74 -41.42 30.55
C ALA A 753 -10.30 -40.51 31.64
N SER A 754 -9.49 -39.58 32.19
CA SER A 754 -9.94 -38.63 33.22
C SER A 754 -11.04 -37.68 32.72
N LEU A 755 -11.03 -37.31 31.43
CA LEU A 755 -12.03 -36.41 30.83
C LEU A 755 -13.41 -37.06 30.69
N GLN A 756 -13.48 -38.40 30.60
CA GLN A 756 -14.74 -39.13 30.44
C GLN A 756 -15.52 -39.31 31.74
N VAL A 757 -14.86 -39.26 32.90
CA VAL A 757 -15.46 -39.55 34.23
C VAL A 757 -16.39 -38.41 34.71
N GLY A 758 -16.35 -37.24 34.07
CA GLY A 758 -17.03 -36.01 34.53
C GLY A 758 -18.40 -35.68 33.93
N GLY A 759 -19.03 -36.55 33.13
CA GLY A 759 -20.35 -36.26 32.53
C GLY A 759 -20.36 -35.04 31.59
N SER A 760 -19.20 -34.70 31.02
CA SER A 760 -18.99 -33.53 30.19
C SER A 760 -19.54 -33.74 28.77
N ARG A 761 -19.71 -32.65 28.00
CA ARG A 761 -20.06 -32.68 26.56
C ARG A 761 -18.96 -33.30 25.67
N LEU A 762 -17.92 -33.88 26.27
CA LEU A 762 -16.76 -34.46 25.61
C LEU A 762 -16.83 -35.99 25.64
N ARG A 763 -16.71 -36.61 24.47
CA ARG A 763 -16.64 -38.05 24.27
C ARG A 763 -15.34 -38.41 23.55
N VAL A 764 -14.81 -39.59 23.85
CA VAL A 764 -13.64 -40.13 23.14
C VAL A 764 -14.10 -41.34 22.33
N VAL A 765 -13.88 -41.29 21.03
CA VAL A 765 -14.07 -42.41 20.10
C VAL A 765 -12.69 -42.98 19.82
N ARG A 766 -12.42 -44.19 20.33
CA ARG A 766 -11.11 -44.83 20.22
C ARG A 766 -11.16 -46.01 19.27
N SER A 767 -10.18 -46.11 18.37
CA SER A 767 -9.93 -47.32 17.58
C SER A 767 -9.05 -48.31 18.35
N GLU A 768 -9.33 -49.61 18.20
CA GLU A 768 -8.49 -50.69 18.77
C GLU A 768 -7.13 -50.81 18.08
N ARG A 769 -7.04 -50.37 16.82
CA ARG A 769 -5.82 -50.40 16.00
C ARG A 769 -5.62 -49.08 15.28
N ALA A 770 -4.37 -48.72 14.99
CA ALA A 770 -4.09 -47.53 14.19
C ALA A 770 -4.70 -47.68 12.78
N LEU A 771 -5.47 -46.68 12.38
CA LEU A 771 -6.07 -46.51 11.05
C LEU A 771 -5.33 -45.39 10.29
N ALA A 772 -5.64 -45.23 9.00
CA ALA A 772 -5.33 -43.98 8.32
C ALA A 772 -6.06 -42.82 9.02
N PRO A 773 -5.46 -41.62 9.18
CA PRO A 773 -6.08 -40.51 9.90
C PRO A 773 -7.50 -40.16 9.41
N VAL A 774 -7.72 -40.21 8.09
CA VAL A 774 -9.03 -39.94 7.48
C VAL A 774 -10.06 -41.01 7.86
N ALA A 775 -9.66 -42.29 7.86
CA ALA A 775 -10.52 -43.40 8.27
C ALA A 775 -10.91 -43.30 9.77
N MET A 776 -9.99 -42.86 10.63
CA MET A 776 -10.30 -42.59 12.03
C MET A 776 -11.31 -41.45 12.18
N LEU A 777 -11.18 -40.40 11.37
CA LEU A 777 -12.11 -39.27 11.39
C LEU A 777 -13.50 -39.70 10.90
N ASN A 778 -13.59 -40.48 9.81
CA ASN A 778 -14.84 -41.08 9.32
C ASN A 778 -15.54 -41.94 10.38
N LEU A 779 -14.79 -42.73 11.15
CA LEU A 779 -15.34 -43.52 12.26
C LEU A 779 -15.96 -42.63 13.35
N ALA A 780 -15.31 -41.53 13.70
CA ALA A 780 -15.84 -40.59 14.68
C ALA A 780 -17.07 -39.82 14.15
N ILE A 781 -17.06 -39.45 12.87
CA ILE A 781 -18.20 -38.83 12.17
C ILE A 781 -19.45 -39.71 12.27
N GLN A 782 -19.33 -41.02 12.10
CA GLN A 782 -20.47 -41.95 12.23
C GLN A 782 -21.09 -41.99 13.64
N GLN A 783 -20.35 -41.56 14.67
CA GLN A 783 -20.80 -41.54 16.06
C GLN A 783 -21.25 -40.16 16.55
N ALA A 784 -21.14 -39.15 15.69
CA ALA A 784 -21.58 -37.79 15.94
C ALA A 784 -23.11 -37.70 15.95
N GLN A 785 -23.66 -36.88 16.83
CA GLN A 785 -25.10 -36.67 17.03
C GLN A 785 -25.58 -35.32 16.48
N GLY A 786 -24.66 -34.47 16.05
CA GLY A 786 -24.93 -33.14 15.52
C GLY A 786 -25.50 -33.18 14.11
N GLU A 787 -26.45 -32.28 13.87
CA GLU A 787 -26.94 -31.97 12.52
C GLU A 787 -25.85 -31.28 11.69
N TYR A 788 -24.95 -30.56 12.37
CA TYR A 788 -23.76 -29.97 11.80
C TYR A 788 -22.51 -30.58 12.42
N LEU A 789 -21.51 -30.78 11.60
CA LEU A 789 -20.20 -31.29 11.98
C LEU A 789 -19.18 -30.16 11.85
N VAL A 790 -18.27 -30.06 12.82
CA VAL A 790 -17.06 -29.27 12.71
C VAL A 790 -15.88 -30.20 12.73
N LEU A 791 -15.09 -30.22 11.66
CA LEU A 791 -13.81 -30.92 11.63
C LEU A 791 -12.73 -29.91 12.01
N LEU A 792 -12.14 -30.09 13.20
CA LEU A 792 -11.14 -29.19 13.76
C LEU A 792 -9.81 -29.92 13.92
N ASP A 793 -8.78 -29.34 13.33
CA ASP A 793 -7.40 -29.77 13.48
C ASP A 793 -6.94 -29.59 14.94
N SER A 794 -6.38 -30.64 15.52
CA SER A 794 -5.89 -30.67 16.90
C SER A 794 -4.79 -29.67 17.23
N GLU A 795 -4.14 -29.09 16.21
CA GLU A 795 -3.12 -28.03 16.37
C GLU A 795 -3.70 -26.62 16.36
N LEU A 796 -5.03 -26.48 16.31
CA LEU A 796 -5.71 -25.20 16.33
C LEU A 796 -6.27 -24.85 17.70
N GLU A 797 -6.05 -23.61 18.11
CA GLU A 797 -6.68 -23.01 19.27
C GLU A 797 -7.72 -21.98 18.81
N VAL A 798 -8.97 -22.16 19.20
CA VAL A 798 -10.03 -21.21 18.82
C VAL A 798 -9.79 -19.88 19.53
N LEU A 799 -10.03 -18.75 18.84
CA LEU A 799 -9.77 -17.42 19.39
C LEU A 799 -11.02 -16.71 19.91
N ASN A 800 -12.08 -16.65 19.13
CA ASN A 800 -13.24 -15.82 19.45
C ASN A 800 -14.41 -16.66 19.96
N ALA A 801 -15.24 -16.07 20.81
CA ALA A 801 -16.22 -16.80 21.60
C ALA A 801 -17.47 -17.26 20.79
N ASN A 802 -17.79 -16.49 19.75
CA ASN A 802 -18.95 -16.64 18.87
C ASN A 802 -18.62 -17.35 17.53
N TRP A 803 -17.53 -18.10 17.49
CA TRP A 803 -17.02 -18.71 16.26
C TRP A 803 -18.00 -19.72 15.64
N LEU A 804 -18.66 -20.56 16.47
CA LEU A 804 -19.68 -21.51 16.00
C LEU A 804 -20.90 -20.79 15.44
N GLU A 805 -21.38 -19.75 16.12
CA GLU A 805 -22.49 -18.92 15.66
C GLU A 805 -22.16 -18.26 14.32
N GLY A 806 -20.93 -17.75 14.16
CA GLY A 806 -20.44 -17.18 12.91
C GLY A 806 -20.45 -18.19 11.76
N MET A 807 -19.97 -19.42 12.00
CA MET A 807 -20.02 -20.48 10.97
C MET A 807 -21.46 -20.94 10.68
N LEU A 808 -22.29 -21.14 11.71
CA LEU A 808 -23.68 -21.56 11.59
C LEU A 808 -24.55 -20.55 10.86
N ASN A 809 -24.25 -19.26 10.95
CA ASN A 809 -24.95 -18.21 10.20
C ASN A 809 -24.93 -18.50 8.68
N HIS A 810 -23.82 -19.04 8.16
CA HIS A 810 -23.68 -19.38 6.75
C HIS A 810 -23.98 -20.86 6.46
N ALA A 811 -23.62 -21.79 7.35
CA ALA A 811 -23.81 -23.23 7.10
C ALA A 811 -25.29 -23.64 7.00
N GLN A 812 -26.18 -22.89 7.66
CA GLN A 812 -27.64 -23.10 7.59
C GLN A 812 -28.28 -22.60 6.29
N ARG A 813 -27.52 -21.97 5.39
CA ARG A 813 -28.01 -21.63 4.05
C ARG A 813 -28.06 -22.89 3.18
N PRO A 814 -29.20 -23.19 2.53
CA PRO A 814 -29.32 -24.41 1.71
C PRO A 814 -28.25 -24.52 0.63
N GLU A 815 -27.89 -23.40 0.00
CA GLU A 815 -26.89 -23.36 -1.08
C GLU A 815 -25.44 -23.52 -0.61
N VAL A 816 -25.15 -23.42 0.69
CA VAL A 816 -23.78 -23.53 1.25
C VAL A 816 -23.50 -24.96 1.66
N GLY A 817 -22.42 -25.55 1.17
CA GLY A 817 -22.00 -26.91 1.52
C GLY A 817 -21.02 -26.94 2.70
N VAL A 818 -19.98 -26.09 2.66
CA VAL A 818 -18.91 -26.06 3.67
C VAL A 818 -18.59 -24.61 4.04
N VAL A 819 -18.33 -24.37 5.32
CA VAL A 819 -17.89 -23.08 5.85
C VAL A 819 -16.51 -23.23 6.50
N GLY A 820 -15.57 -22.33 6.21
CA GLY A 820 -14.23 -22.32 6.82
C GLY A 820 -13.93 -21.05 7.61
N GLY A 821 -13.07 -21.18 8.62
CA GLY A 821 -12.60 -20.06 9.45
C GLY A 821 -11.28 -19.43 8.99
N LYS A 822 -10.93 -18.29 9.62
CA LYS A 822 -9.64 -17.61 9.49
C LYS A 822 -8.60 -18.26 10.40
N LEU A 823 -7.49 -18.72 9.82
CA LEU A 823 -6.37 -19.29 10.57
C LEU A 823 -5.24 -18.27 10.70
N LEU A 824 -4.75 -18.09 11.91
CA LEU A 824 -3.68 -17.15 12.26
C LEU A 824 -2.48 -17.89 12.87
N ASN A 825 -1.30 -17.26 12.87
CA ASN A 825 -0.18 -17.68 13.70
C ASN A 825 -0.20 -16.94 15.06
N PRO A 826 0.67 -17.28 16.02
CA PRO A 826 0.71 -16.64 17.33
C PRO A 826 1.01 -15.14 17.28
N GLU A 827 1.67 -14.66 16.22
CA GLU A 827 1.97 -13.25 15.97
C GLU A 827 0.80 -12.47 15.35
N GLY A 828 -0.38 -13.10 15.16
CA GLY A 828 -1.56 -12.47 14.59
C GLY A 828 -1.47 -12.23 13.08
N ARG A 829 -0.63 -13.00 12.38
CA ARG A 829 -0.56 -13.04 10.91
C ARG A 829 -1.43 -14.15 10.36
N VAL A 830 -2.02 -13.92 9.20
CA VAL A 830 -2.83 -14.92 8.49
C VAL A 830 -1.95 -16.07 8.03
N VAL A 831 -2.41 -17.28 8.29
CA VAL A 831 -1.84 -18.55 7.80
C VAL A 831 -2.73 -19.15 6.72
N GLU A 832 -4.05 -19.04 6.86
CA GLU A 832 -5.01 -19.48 5.84
C GLU A 832 -6.28 -18.64 5.96
N ALA A 833 -6.71 -18.06 4.85
CA ALA A 833 -7.99 -17.35 4.74
C ALA A 833 -8.75 -17.84 3.49
N GLY A 834 -8.96 -19.16 3.44
CA GLY A 834 -9.40 -19.88 2.24
C GLY A 834 -8.21 -20.38 1.41
N LEU A 835 -8.52 -21.20 0.42
CA LEU A 835 -7.55 -21.85 -0.45
C LEU A 835 -7.81 -21.50 -1.92
N VAL A 836 -6.72 -21.32 -2.67
CA VAL A 836 -6.70 -21.09 -4.11
C VAL A 836 -6.19 -22.35 -4.82
N LEU A 837 -6.89 -22.77 -5.87
CA LEU A 837 -6.49 -23.86 -6.76
C LEU A 837 -5.50 -23.30 -7.79
N ALA A 838 -4.20 -23.49 -7.55
CA ALA A 838 -3.11 -22.85 -8.27
C ALA A 838 -2.52 -23.71 -9.39
N GLY A 839 -3.36 -24.45 -10.14
CA GLY A 839 -2.90 -25.24 -11.29
C GLY A 839 -1.78 -26.22 -10.95
N GLN A 840 -0.66 -26.11 -11.66
CA GLN A 840 0.51 -26.96 -11.44
C GLN A 840 1.17 -26.75 -10.07
N ALA A 841 1.07 -25.52 -9.51
CA ALA A 841 1.55 -25.20 -8.17
C ALA A 841 0.68 -25.83 -7.06
N GLY A 842 -0.41 -26.51 -7.40
CA GLY A 842 -1.23 -27.26 -6.45
C GLY A 842 -2.29 -26.40 -5.75
N VAL A 843 -2.36 -26.47 -4.42
CA VAL A 843 -3.35 -25.75 -3.61
C VAL A 843 -2.60 -24.87 -2.64
N ARG A 844 -2.93 -23.57 -2.62
CA ARG A 844 -2.19 -22.56 -1.84
C ARG A 844 -3.09 -21.81 -0.88
N ALA A 845 -2.56 -21.47 0.29
CA ALA A 845 -3.28 -20.68 1.27
C ALA A 845 -3.38 -19.20 0.86
N ALA A 846 -4.59 -18.65 0.92
CA ALA A 846 -4.83 -17.24 0.60
C ALA A 846 -4.34 -16.31 1.73
N PHE A 847 -3.76 -15.17 1.35
CA PHE A 847 -3.39 -14.05 2.24
C PHE A 847 -2.33 -14.36 3.32
N VAL A 848 -1.48 -15.37 3.13
CA VAL A 848 -0.39 -15.72 4.06
C VAL A 848 0.47 -14.49 4.39
N GLY A 849 0.71 -14.26 5.69
CA GLY A 849 1.57 -13.17 6.21
C GLY A 849 0.88 -11.82 6.39
N GLU A 850 -0.34 -11.64 5.86
CA GLU A 850 -1.14 -10.42 6.09
C GLU A 850 -1.52 -10.29 7.57
N SER A 851 -1.69 -9.05 8.05
CA SER A 851 -2.14 -8.82 9.44
C SER A 851 -3.58 -9.33 9.64
N ARG A 852 -3.93 -9.77 10.86
CA ARG A 852 -5.29 -10.13 11.27
C ARG A 852 -6.33 -9.09 10.85
N ASP A 853 -6.00 -7.81 10.95
CA ASP A 853 -6.90 -6.69 10.66
C ASP A 853 -6.63 -6.06 9.29
N ALA A 854 -5.80 -6.67 8.45
CA ALA A 854 -5.60 -6.20 7.08
C ALA A 854 -6.92 -6.31 6.28
N PRO A 855 -7.26 -5.33 5.42
CA PRO A 855 -8.44 -5.43 4.56
C PRO A 855 -8.38 -6.64 3.63
N GLY A 856 -7.18 -7.00 3.16
CA GLY A 856 -6.99 -7.95 2.08
C GLY A 856 -7.43 -7.36 0.74
N TYR A 857 -7.03 -8.02 -0.35
CA TYR A 857 -7.45 -7.66 -1.70
C TYR A 857 -9.00 -7.68 -1.79
N MET A 858 -9.58 -6.59 -2.30
CA MET A 858 -11.04 -6.37 -2.34
C MET A 858 -11.78 -6.59 -1.01
N GLN A 859 -11.17 -6.23 0.13
CA GLN A 859 -11.71 -6.41 1.49
C GLN A 859 -11.96 -7.86 1.92
N ARG A 860 -11.49 -8.87 1.17
CA ARG A 860 -11.81 -10.29 1.40
C ARG A 860 -11.39 -10.81 2.78
N LEU A 861 -10.42 -10.19 3.47
CA LEU A 861 -10.05 -10.60 4.83
C LEU A 861 -11.01 -10.10 5.92
N GLN A 862 -11.97 -9.24 5.57
CA GLN A 862 -12.90 -8.56 6.47
C GLN A 862 -14.36 -8.95 6.25
N VAL A 863 -14.67 -9.63 5.13
CA VAL A 863 -16.04 -10.01 4.76
C VAL A 863 -16.14 -11.49 4.42
N GLU A 864 -17.36 -12.01 4.55
CA GLU A 864 -17.70 -13.34 4.08
C GLU A 864 -17.64 -13.40 2.56
N HIS A 865 -17.04 -14.47 2.03
CA HIS A 865 -16.90 -14.63 0.59
C HIS A 865 -16.78 -16.09 0.19
N GLY A 866 -17.19 -16.39 -1.04
CA GLY A 866 -16.97 -17.69 -1.65
C GLY A 866 -15.48 -17.95 -1.91
N VAL A 867 -15.03 -19.17 -1.65
CA VAL A 867 -13.68 -19.66 -1.95
C VAL A 867 -13.79 -21.05 -2.58
N SER A 868 -12.71 -21.58 -3.16
CA SER A 868 -12.77 -22.89 -3.81
C SER A 868 -12.59 -24.06 -2.84
N ALA A 869 -11.81 -23.85 -1.78
CA ALA A 869 -11.71 -24.80 -0.68
C ALA A 869 -11.32 -24.11 0.64
N VAL A 870 -11.53 -24.83 1.73
CA VAL A 870 -11.13 -24.45 3.11
C VAL A 870 -10.59 -25.70 3.84
N SER A 871 -9.70 -25.51 4.82
CA SER A 871 -9.18 -26.62 5.62
C SER A 871 -8.95 -26.24 7.09
N GLY A 872 -8.54 -27.22 7.90
CA GLY A 872 -8.19 -27.06 9.31
C GLY A 872 -9.36 -26.83 10.28
N CYS A 873 -10.25 -25.88 9.99
CA CYS A 873 -11.45 -25.58 10.77
C CYS A 873 -12.62 -25.40 9.80
N ILE A 874 -13.37 -26.48 9.57
CA ILE A 874 -14.47 -26.49 8.61
C ILE A 874 -15.77 -26.97 9.26
N MET A 875 -16.89 -26.37 8.86
CA MET A 875 -18.24 -26.73 9.28
C MET A 875 -19.07 -27.16 8.07
N LEU A 876 -19.85 -28.22 8.23
CA LEU A 876 -20.75 -28.73 7.19
C LEU A 876 -21.96 -29.42 7.80
N ARG A 877 -23.01 -29.60 6.98
CA ARG A 877 -24.16 -30.43 7.35
C ARG A 877 -23.73 -31.90 7.40
N ALA A 878 -24.16 -32.62 8.43
CA ALA A 878 -23.91 -34.06 8.53
C ALA A 878 -24.48 -34.79 7.29
N GLU A 879 -25.67 -34.41 6.84
CA GLU A 879 -26.33 -34.99 5.66
C GLU A 879 -25.46 -34.88 4.38
N LEU A 880 -24.78 -33.76 4.17
CA LEU A 880 -23.89 -33.58 3.01
C LEU A 880 -22.77 -34.62 3.02
N LEU A 881 -22.11 -34.79 4.17
CA LEU A 881 -21.00 -35.73 4.30
C LEU A 881 -21.45 -37.18 4.09
N HIS A 882 -22.65 -37.54 4.57
CA HIS A 882 -23.26 -38.85 4.30
C HIS A 882 -23.58 -39.03 2.81
N ALA A 883 -24.11 -37.99 2.15
CA ALA A 883 -24.49 -38.03 0.74
C ALA A 883 -23.28 -38.24 -0.19
N VAL A 884 -22.10 -37.71 0.17
CA VAL A 884 -20.86 -37.89 -0.60
C VAL A 884 -20.06 -39.13 -0.20
N GLY A 885 -20.53 -39.91 0.79
CA GLY A 885 -19.90 -41.17 1.21
C GLY A 885 -18.77 -41.02 2.23
N GLY A 886 -18.67 -39.89 2.93
CA GLY A 886 -17.61 -39.58 3.88
C GLY A 886 -16.39 -38.90 3.25
N LEU A 887 -15.30 -38.79 4.02
CA LEU A 887 -14.02 -38.26 3.54
C LEU A 887 -13.26 -39.32 2.74
N GLU A 888 -12.54 -38.88 1.69
CA GLU A 888 -11.72 -39.75 0.83
C GLU A 888 -10.53 -40.37 1.61
N GLU A 889 -10.64 -41.65 1.95
CA GLU A 889 -9.66 -42.36 2.80
C GLU A 889 -8.28 -42.50 2.16
N GLN A 890 -8.18 -42.39 0.82
CA GLN A 890 -6.89 -42.42 0.11
C GLN A 890 -6.13 -41.08 0.17
N SER A 891 -6.72 -40.06 0.79
CA SER A 891 -6.07 -38.75 0.94
C SER A 891 -4.82 -38.86 1.82
N PRO A 892 -3.70 -38.21 1.44
CA PRO A 892 -2.44 -38.33 2.18
C PRO A 892 -2.48 -37.71 3.58
N ASN A 893 -3.42 -36.79 3.83
CA ASN A 893 -3.66 -36.17 5.14
C ASN A 893 -5.07 -35.57 5.19
N LEU A 894 -5.47 -35.11 6.38
CA LEU A 894 -6.79 -34.53 6.64
C LEU A 894 -7.06 -33.26 5.82
N ARG A 895 -6.06 -32.40 5.59
CA ARG A 895 -6.23 -31.17 4.80
C ARG A 895 -6.55 -31.49 3.33
N ALA A 896 -5.86 -32.46 2.74
CA ALA A 896 -6.16 -32.95 1.39
C ALA A 896 -7.58 -33.55 1.30
N ALA A 897 -8.03 -34.29 2.33
CA ALA A 897 -9.39 -34.82 2.38
C ALA A 897 -10.45 -33.70 2.48
N HIS A 898 -10.17 -32.63 3.21
CA HIS A 898 -11.05 -31.45 3.27
C HIS A 898 -11.17 -30.74 1.92
N VAL A 899 -10.06 -30.62 1.17
CA VAL A 899 -10.07 -30.05 -0.18
C VAL A 899 -10.89 -30.91 -1.13
N ASP A 900 -10.68 -32.23 -1.15
CA ASP A 900 -11.46 -33.14 -1.99
C ASP A 900 -12.97 -33.03 -1.70
N LEU A 901 -13.35 -32.98 -0.42
CA LEU A 901 -14.73 -32.74 0.01
C LEU A 901 -15.30 -31.40 -0.50
N CYS A 902 -14.52 -30.32 -0.43
CA CYS A 902 -14.93 -29.02 -0.98
C CYS A 902 -15.18 -29.10 -2.48
N LEU A 903 -14.29 -29.76 -3.23
CA LEU A 903 -14.42 -29.93 -4.68
C LEU A 903 -15.63 -30.80 -5.06
N GLN A 904 -15.92 -31.85 -4.28
CA GLN A 904 -17.14 -32.65 -4.44
C GLN A 904 -18.40 -31.81 -4.18
N ALA A 905 -18.41 -31.00 -3.14
CA ALA A 905 -19.53 -30.11 -2.83
C ALA A 905 -19.75 -29.05 -3.94
N VAL A 906 -18.68 -28.46 -4.47
CA VAL A 906 -18.74 -27.55 -5.62
C VAL A 906 -19.27 -28.25 -6.87
N ALA A 907 -18.83 -29.48 -7.16
CA ALA A 907 -19.34 -30.28 -8.27
C ALA A 907 -20.84 -30.62 -8.13
N ALA A 908 -21.35 -30.68 -6.90
CA ALA A 908 -22.78 -30.82 -6.59
C ALA A 908 -23.56 -29.49 -6.63
N GLY A 909 -22.91 -28.37 -6.99
CA GLY A 909 -23.53 -27.05 -7.09
C GLY A 909 -23.65 -26.31 -5.76
N LEU A 910 -22.94 -26.74 -4.71
CA LEU A 910 -22.93 -26.07 -3.40
C LEU A 910 -21.78 -25.06 -3.31
N LEU A 911 -21.99 -24.02 -2.51
CA LEU A 911 -21.02 -22.97 -2.24
C LEU A 911 -20.09 -23.35 -1.08
N ILE A 912 -18.82 -22.98 -1.18
CA ILE A 912 -17.88 -23.01 -0.07
C ILE A 912 -17.65 -21.58 0.39
N VAL A 913 -17.95 -21.30 1.65
CA VAL A 913 -17.91 -19.94 2.19
C VAL A 913 -16.80 -19.84 3.22
N TRP A 914 -15.96 -18.83 3.09
CA TRP A 914 -15.03 -18.45 4.14
C TRP A 914 -15.62 -17.32 4.99
N THR A 915 -15.45 -17.39 6.31
CA THR A 915 -15.92 -16.34 7.23
C THR A 915 -14.79 -15.80 8.13
N PRO A 916 -14.66 -14.47 8.26
CA PRO A 916 -13.74 -13.85 9.21
C PRO A 916 -14.23 -13.95 10.66
N GLN A 917 -15.48 -14.36 10.87
CA GLN A 917 -16.15 -14.45 12.18
C GLN A 917 -15.74 -15.68 13.00
N ALA A 918 -15.03 -16.64 12.40
CA ALA A 918 -14.45 -17.78 13.11
C ALA A 918 -12.93 -17.72 12.97
N GLN A 919 -12.22 -17.58 14.09
CA GLN A 919 -10.78 -17.38 14.11
C GLN A 919 -10.12 -18.45 14.97
N ALA A 920 -9.01 -19.02 14.49
CA ALA A 920 -8.19 -19.96 15.25
C ALA A 920 -6.69 -19.68 15.04
N VAL A 921 -5.87 -20.00 16.03
CA VAL A 921 -4.40 -19.90 15.98
C VAL A 921 -3.78 -21.27 15.77
N ARG A 922 -2.78 -21.32 14.90
CA ARG A 922 -1.92 -22.47 14.67
C ARG A 922 -0.50 -22.15 15.12
N HIS A 923 0.09 -22.98 15.96
CA HIS A 923 1.46 -22.81 16.44
C HIS A 923 2.53 -23.39 15.50
N VAL A 924 2.19 -24.44 14.74
CA VAL A 924 3.11 -25.11 13.82
C VAL A 924 2.72 -24.79 12.38
N LEU A 925 3.60 -24.13 11.62
CA LEU A 925 3.33 -23.85 10.21
C LEU A 925 3.48 -25.13 9.38
N VAL A 926 2.47 -25.45 8.58
CA VAL A 926 2.47 -26.60 7.65
C VAL A 926 2.53 -26.05 6.23
N GLY A 927 3.51 -26.48 5.44
CA GLY A 927 3.68 -26.04 4.05
C GLY A 927 2.50 -26.43 3.13
N ASP A 928 2.33 -25.70 2.03
CA ASP A 928 1.26 -25.88 1.03
C ASP A 928 1.35 -27.23 0.27
N ASP A 929 2.57 -27.76 0.10
CA ASP A 929 2.85 -28.99 -0.69
C ASP A 929 2.13 -30.24 -0.19
N ALA A 930 1.63 -30.24 1.05
CA ALA A 930 0.91 -31.37 1.62
C ALA A 930 -0.53 -31.52 1.07
N MET A 931 -1.10 -30.49 0.43
CA MET A 931 -2.54 -30.47 0.10
C MET A 931 -2.88 -30.97 -1.32
N ALA A 932 -1.94 -30.88 -2.26
CA ALA A 932 -2.16 -31.27 -3.67
C ALA A 932 -1.49 -32.61 -3.99
N CYS A 933 -2.25 -33.71 -3.92
CA CYS A 933 -1.74 -35.05 -4.24
C CYS A 933 -1.93 -35.41 -5.74
N PRO A 934 -1.14 -36.35 -6.30
CA PRO A 934 -1.28 -36.79 -7.69
C PRO A 934 -2.70 -37.24 -8.04
N HIS A 935 -3.35 -37.96 -7.13
CA HIS A 935 -4.73 -38.41 -7.30
C HIS A 935 -5.72 -37.24 -7.45
N MET A 936 -5.58 -36.20 -6.64
CA MET A 936 -6.41 -34.99 -6.72
C MET A 936 -6.17 -34.25 -8.04
N ARG A 937 -4.93 -34.19 -8.52
CA ARG A 937 -4.60 -33.59 -9.83
C ARG A 937 -5.24 -34.34 -10.99
N GLU A 938 -5.31 -35.67 -10.91
CA GLU A 938 -5.96 -36.49 -11.94
C GLU A 938 -7.49 -36.35 -11.88
N ARG A 939 -8.08 -36.49 -10.68
CA ARG A 939 -9.52 -36.45 -10.47
C ARG A 939 -10.13 -35.08 -10.74
N TRP A 940 -9.44 -34.01 -10.38
CA TRP A 940 -9.93 -32.63 -10.42
C TRP A 940 -9.13 -31.73 -11.36
N ALA A 941 -8.52 -32.30 -12.41
CA ALA A 941 -7.68 -31.58 -13.36
C ALA A 941 -8.33 -30.28 -13.88
N HIS A 942 -9.63 -30.32 -14.20
CA HIS A 942 -10.37 -29.16 -14.68
C HIS A 942 -10.52 -28.05 -13.62
N ALA A 943 -10.91 -28.41 -12.39
CA ALA A 943 -11.09 -27.45 -11.30
C ALA A 943 -9.75 -26.81 -10.89
N LEU A 944 -8.66 -27.58 -10.92
CA LEU A 944 -7.32 -27.08 -10.64
C LEU A 944 -6.78 -26.18 -11.76
N ALA A 945 -7.16 -26.43 -13.01
CA ALA A 945 -6.74 -25.61 -14.15
C ALA A 945 -7.38 -24.21 -14.15
N GLN A 946 -8.61 -24.10 -13.64
CA GLN A 946 -9.34 -22.83 -13.61
C GLN A 946 -10.14 -22.69 -12.31
N ASP A 947 -9.57 -21.98 -11.34
CA ASP A 947 -10.24 -21.63 -10.09
C ASP A 947 -11.28 -20.51 -10.33
N THR A 948 -12.57 -20.82 -10.21
CA THR A 948 -13.64 -19.83 -10.42
C THR A 948 -13.74 -18.78 -9.31
N CYS A 949 -13.15 -19.01 -8.14
CA CYS A 949 -13.10 -18.04 -7.04
C CYS A 949 -11.84 -17.16 -7.08
N TYR A 950 -11.02 -17.30 -8.12
CA TYR A 950 -9.78 -16.56 -8.33
C TYR A 950 -9.78 -15.92 -9.72
N ASN A 951 -9.27 -14.70 -9.86
CA ASN A 951 -9.21 -14.05 -11.16
C ASN A 951 -8.04 -14.60 -11.99
N ALA A 952 -8.27 -14.89 -13.27
CA ALA A 952 -7.26 -15.45 -14.17
C ALA A 952 -6.08 -14.52 -14.48
N ASN A 953 -6.23 -13.20 -14.26
CA ASN A 953 -5.18 -12.21 -14.42
C ASN A 953 -4.29 -12.06 -13.18
N HIS A 954 -4.55 -12.81 -12.10
CA HIS A 954 -3.65 -12.84 -10.94
C HIS A 954 -2.63 -13.97 -11.04
N SER A 955 -1.45 -13.73 -10.50
CA SER A 955 -0.36 -14.70 -10.47
C SER A 955 -0.73 -15.92 -9.62
N LEU A 956 -0.49 -17.11 -10.17
CA LEU A 956 -0.58 -18.39 -9.46
C LEU A 956 0.76 -18.84 -8.86
N ASP A 957 1.87 -18.40 -9.45
CA ASP A 957 3.23 -18.76 -9.04
C ASP A 957 3.84 -17.74 -8.05
N GLY A 958 3.44 -16.47 -8.17
CA GLY A 958 3.91 -15.37 -7.34
C GLY A 958 3.13 -15.18 -6.04
N LYS A 959 3.05 -13.93 -5.57
CA LYS A 959 2.17 -13.56 -4.44
C LYS A 959 0.71 -13.66 -4.93
N LEU A 960 -0.12 -14.44 -4.25
CA LEU A 960 -1.56 -14.51 -4.59
C LEU A 960 -2.22 -13.12 -4.49
N PHE A 961 -3.21 -12.87 -5.34
CA PHE A 961 -3.89 -11.57 -5.50
C PHE A 961 -2.97 -10.42 -5.92
N SER A 962 -1.88 -10.75 -6.60
CA SER A 962 -1.09 -9.77 -7.37
C SER A 962 -1.25 -10.07 -8.86
N LEU A 963 -1.22 -9.04 -9.69
CA LEU A 963 -1.35 -9.19 -11.13
C LEU A 963 -0.24 -10.05 -11.72
N ASP A 964 -0.62 -10.93 -12.63
CA ASP A 964 0.32 -11.59 -13.53
C ASP A 964 0.74 -10.59 -14.62
N LEU A 965 1.91 -9.99 -14.41
CA LEU A 965 2.47 -8.98 -15.32
C LEU A 965 2.88 -9.57 -16.68
N GLU A 966 3.04 -10.89 -16.77
CA GLU A 966 3.41 -11.60 -18.00
C GLU A 966 2.17 -12.11 -18.75
N GLY A 967 1.02 -12.19 -18.10
CA GLY A 967 -0.25 -12.58 -18.70
C GLY A 967 -0.61 -11.74 -19.93
N ARG A 968 -0.89 -12.42 -21.05
CA ARG A 968 -1.32 -11.80 -22.31
C ARG A 968 -2.63 -12.42 -22.77
N VAL A 969 -3.37 -11.67 -23.58
CA VAL A 969 -4.57 -12.18 -24.26
C VAL A 969 -4.17 -12.93 -25.52
N ASP A 970 -4.57 -14.20 -25.62
CA ASP A 970 -4.46 -14.96 -26.87
C ASP A 970 -5.59 -14.57 -27.84
N TRP A 971 -5.39 -13.46 -28.54
CA TRP A 971 -6.33 -12.96 -29.54
C TRP A 971 -6.55 -13.92 -30.71
N GLN A 972 -5.56 -14.75 -31.06
CA GLN A 972 -5.74 -15.72 -32.14
C GLN A 972 -6.71 -16.82 -31.74
N ALA A 973 -6.55 -17.36 -30.53
CA ALA A 973 -7.47 -18.35 -29.99
C ALA A 973 -8.90 -17.84 -29.86
N LEU A 974 -9.09 -16.55 -29.57
CA LEU A 974 -10.43 -15.94 -29.44
C LEU A 974 -11.13 -15.67 -30.78
N ILE A 975 -10.34 -15.41 -31.82
CA ILE A 975 -10.87 -15.14 -33.17
C ILE A 975 -11.28 -16.45 -33.85
N ALA A 976 -10.49 -17.51 -33.63
CA ALA A 976 -10.77 -18.87 -34.09
C ALA A 976 -12.13 -19.35 -33.54
#